data_AF-A0A3D3E2M8-F1
#
_entry.id   AF-A0A3D3E2M8-F1
#
_cell.length_a   1.000
_cell.length_b   1.000
_cell.length_c   1.000
_cell.angle_alpha   90.00
_cell.angle_beta   90.00
_cell.angle_gamma   90.00
#
_symmetry.space_group_name_H-M   'P 1'
#
loop_
_entity.id
_entity.type
_entity.pdbx_description
1 polymer ?
#
loop_
_entity_poly.entity_id
_entity_poly.type
_entity_poly.pdbx_seq_one_letter_code
_entity_poly.pdbx_strand_id
1 'polypeptide(L)'
;MNIKSLVFSSITLSLSSSCLALQALDDESLSVVQGQAGLTVEQSRLLNIDELTYSDDGNGLTVEGLRFSSQTSVDEVAHRTYVLDVSQDGALRVQTEIKPTQMHIDAIRINNSAGSFGDFTLNYEAVSNFSMKGMTNGGFEGDFEIGISNAQLIWETNGHALTFENIGYNASVDNYTFEYDVIDNTKSFTRTGLDLGMDNFDFSFSTGAVSLGGVSLGELSGDLALSANLQIFGGGRYGDEGLTLHSQVDILSNPDNYVRFTDYDASGQGNSLSMEDFSGEINLTNLTLDVESDHLAIGFDELEGSFEAGTILIGDSTKSIGSIELDFLLNDDAINDRYNRFQLYPGITQPDFDAMPDEIKSYAESFYQDLDANSEGISIAAQWNLANADLSYIDDGRRVIFSGIKSFGSADTTIDVRDKTLAIGISNLKGSYSIDGLKVGDSDAPLQGGAELLLSLEVYQAMDFDLDGYTEITAGGADGGGIRIDGDYYFSNTNIGLSVDENGQGIWATDVKYDIHLRDITFDVEADGLKINRGEQWSTMDIANLRWGDKNSGRSLGRVKLERFEQGSSLAIMPGGAGQVCVGASAADEASCGSSGGRWEDRGEQGMTIALKAAFANAGSTTDGTATARNRLTWENNRVETSAGSGEYISDSGTQIIFDNYSTNDGRGTSDTNDYGFQANLSIDVYETKVLKKTDEDDVNGVSGDFGDELIYDNIGTVDDPIRGNSYSYVASPTEEQEALRPLGFAVKGNISFKELNIDAVQLKHPDIATPQTVFYGVVMQNLNLTTNLTATPIQ
;
A
#
# COMPACT_ATOMS: atom_id res chain seq x y z
N MET A 1 5.27 -39.98 34.87
CA MET A 1 3.80 -39.91 34.89
C MET A 1 3.39 -39.11 36.12
N ASN A 2 3.38 -37.79 36.00
CA ASN A 2 2.99 -36.84 37.04
C ASN A 2 2.15 -35.79 36.32
N ILE A 3 0.84 -35.92 36.44
CA ILE A 3 -0.15 -34.95 35.98
C ILE A 3 -0.01 -33.74 36.92
N LYS A 4 0.58 -32.65 36.43
CA LYS A 4 0.54 -31.36 37.12
C LYS A 4 -0.63 -30.58 36.54
N SER A 5 -1.68 -30.50 37.36
CA SER A 5 -2.85 -29.66 37.18
C SER A 5 -2.43 -28.22 36.89
N LEU A 6 -2.85 -27.68 35.75
CA LEU A 6 -2.91 -26.25 35.51
C LEU A 6 -3.83 -25.66 36.58
N VAL A 7 -3.31 -24.77 37.41
CA VAL A 7 -4.12 -23.92 38.27
C VAL A 7 -4.37 -22.67 37.43
N PHE A 8 -5.52 -22.65 36.75
CA PHE A 8 -6.10 -21.41 36.24
C PHE A 8 -6.36 -20.51 37.45
N SER A 9 -5.41 -19.63 37.73
CA SER A 9 -5.63 -18.46 38.56
C SER A 9 -6.53 -17.55 37.75
N SER A 10 -7.82 -17.73 37.91
CA SER A 10 -8.84 -16.82 37.42
C SER A 10 -8.46 -15.40 37.79
N ILE A 11 -8.17 -14.57 36.78
CA ILE A 11 -8.42 -13.14 36.83
C ILE A 11 -9.94 -13.01 36.92
N THR A 12 -10.48 -13.31 38.10
CA THR A 12 -11.71 -12.70 38.56
C THR A 12 -11.48 -11.21 38.47
N LEU A 13 -12.41 -10.51 37.81
CA LEU A 13 -12.62 -9.07 37.93
C LEU A 13 -12.03 -8.58 39.25
N SER A 14 -11.05 -7.69 39.18
CA SER A 14 -10.78 -6.76 40.27
C SER A 14 -11.97 -5.80 40.39
N LEU A 15 -13.11 -6.34 40.82
CA LEU A 15 -13.93 -5.68 41.82
C LEU A 15 -12.96 -5.46 42.98
N SER A 16 -12.36 -4.27 43.01
CA SER A 16 -11.86 -3.71 44.26
C SER A 16 -12.92 -4.03 45.31
N SER A 17 -12.50 -4.63 46.42
CA SER A 17 -13.39 -5.05 47.49
C SER A 17 -14.02 -3.82 48.14
N SER A 18 -14.97 -3.19 47.45
CA SER A 18 -16.06 -2.47 48.06
C SER A 18 -16.75 -3.51 48.92
N CYS A 19 -16.62 -3.39 50.23
CA CYS A 19 -17.56 -4.00 51.16
C CYS A 19 -18.95 -3.40 50.85
N LEU A 20 -19.60 -3.90 49.80
CA LEU A 20 -21.03 -3.74 49.62
C LEU A 20 -21.65 -4.76 50.56
N ALA A 21 -21.94 -4.31 51.78
CA ALA A 21 -22.83 -5.05 52.65
C ALA A 21 -24.21 -5.07 51.99
N LEU A 22 -24.52 -6.14 51.25
CA LEU A 22 -25.88 -6.47 50.88
C LEU A 22 -26.67 -6.65 52.18
N GLN A 23 -27.52 -5.68 52.50
CA GLN A 23 -28.41 -5.76 53.65
C GLN A 23 -29.48 -6.81 53.34
N ALA A 24 -29.58 -7.84 54.18
CA ALA A 24 -30.66 -8.80 54.07
C ALA A 24 -32.00 -8.06 54.25
N LEU A 25 -32.81 -8.04 53.19
CA LEU A 25 -34.16 -7.52 53.20
C LEU A 25 -35.07 -8.47 54.01
N ASP A 26 -36.04 -7.92 54.73
CA ASP A 26 -37.04 -8.72 55.43
C ASP A 26 -38.06 -9.34 54.46
N ASP A 27 -38.78 -10.38 54.92
CA ASP A 27 -39.77 -11.12 54.11
C ASP A 27 -40.89 -10.20 53.56
N GLU A 28 -41.18 -9.08 54.24
CA GLU A 28 -42.16 -8.09 53.80
C GLU A 28 -41.65 -7.31 52.58
N SER A 29 -40.38 -6.90 52.59
CA SER A 29 -39.70 -6.25 51.47
C SER A 29 -39.51 -7.19 50.28
N LEU A 30 -39.20 -8.48 50.53
CA LEU A 30 -39.06 -9.51 49.48
C LEU A 30 -40.40 -9.91 48.83
N SER A 31 -41.53 -9.69 49.48
CA SER A 31 -42.87 -10.03 48.95
C SER A 31 -43.34 -9.10 47.81
N VAL A 32 -42.72 -7.93 47.66
CA VAL A 32 -43.04 -6.92 46.62
C VAL A 32 -42.07 -7.02 45.42
N VAL A 33 -40.95 -7.75 45.57
CA VAL A 33 -39.99 -7.97 44.49
C VAL A 33 -40.57 -8.99 43.51
N GLN A 34 -41.25 -8.50 42.47
CA GLN A 34 -41.55 -9.28 41.28
C GLN A 34 -40.25 -9.45 40.49
N GLY A 35 -39.79 -10.69 40.32
CA GLY A 35 -38.49 -11.04 39.72
C GLY A 35 -38.38 -10.78 38.22
N GLN A 36 -38.81 -9.62 37.73
CA GLN A 36 -38.80 -9.22 36.32
C GLN A 36 -38.29 -7.78 36.11
N ALA A 37 -37.74 -7.12 37.13
CA ALA A 37 -37.13 -5.81 36.99
C ALA A 37 -35.62 -5.97 36.79
N GLY A 38 -35.08 -5.44 35.68
CA GLY A 38 -33.65 -5.42 35.38
C GLY A 38 -32.81 -4.74 36.49
N LEU A 39 -31.52 -5.07 36.54
CA LEU A 39 -30.55 -4.53 37.47
C LEU A 39 -29.75 -3.42 36.80
N THR A 40 -29.79 -2.21 37.35
CA THR A 40 -28.89 -1.12 36.92
C THR A 40 -27.73 -0.98 37.92
N VAL A 41 -26.50 -0.99 37.42
CA VAL A 41 -25.26 -0.77 38.18
C VAL A 41 -24.59 0.49 37.66
N GLU A 42 -24.50 1.51 38.51
CA GLU A 42 -23.71 2.71 38.25
C GLU A 42 -22.32 2.54 38.89
N GLN A 43 -21.29 2.85 38.11
CA GLN A 43 -19.91 2.69 38.54
C GLN A 43 -19.09 3.94 38.25
N SER A 44 -18.51 4.51 39.31
CA SER A 44 -17.49 5.54 39.24
C SER A 44 -16.12 4.91 39.49
N ARG A 45 -15.18 5.03 38.54
CA ARG A 45 -13.81 4.49 38.68
C ARG A 45 -12.76 5.57 38.55
N LEU A 46 -11.82 5.58 39.49
CA LEU A 46 -10.47 6.12 39.31
C LEU A 46 -9.53 4.95 39.61
N LEU A 47 -8.83 4.47 38.58
CA LEU A 47 -7.96 3.29 38.69
C LEU A 47 -6.55 3.71 38.28
N ASN A 48 -5.58 3.49 39.16
CA ASN A 48 -4.17 3.68 38.88
C ASN A 48 -3.45 2.36 39.19
N ILE A 49 -2.77 1.80 38.20
CA ILE A 49 -1.98 0.58 38.29
C ILE A 49 -0.56 0.97 37.92
N ASP A 50 0.37 0.87 38.88
CA ASP A 50 1.77 1.24 38.64
C ASP A 50 2.41 0.36 37.57
N GLU A 51 2.15 -0.96 37.61
CA GLU A 51 2.69 -1.94 36.67
C GLU A 51 1.72 -3.12 36.48
N LEU A 52 1.51 -3.53 35.23
CA LEU A 52 0.83 -4.76 34.84
C LEU A 52 1.74 -5.55 33.91
N THR A 53 2.14 -6.76 34.32
CA THR A 53 3.05 -7.60 33.55
C THR A 53 2.36 -8.89 33.11
N TYR A 54 2.37 -9.16 31.80
CA TYR A 54 2.10 -10.47 31.20
C TYR A 54 3.42 -11.22 31.04
N SER A 55 3.42 -12.54 31.24
CA SER A 55 4.64 -13.34 31.10
C SER A 55 4.40 -14.53 30.19
N ASP A 56 5.36 -14.76 29.29
CA ASP A 56 5.36 -15.80 28.25
C ASP A 56 6.79 -16.31 28.09
N ASP A 57 7.00 -17.62 28.18
CA ASP A 57 8.31 -18.30 28.07
C ASP A 57 9.42 -17.72 28.98
N GLY A 58 9.01 -17.12 30.10
CA GLY A 58 9.91 -16.46 31.05
C GLY A 58 10.31 -15.03 30.69
N ASN A 59 9.79 -14.49 29.59
CA ASN A 59 9.86 -13.09 29.20
C ASN A 59 8.61 -12.35 29.70
N GLY A 60 8.71 -11.03 29.87
CA GLY A 60 7.64 -10.17 30.34
C GLY A 60 7.27 -9.07 29.36
N LEU A 61 5.99 -8.88 29.11
CA LEU A 61 5.42 -7.67 28.51
C LEU A 61 4.82 -6.83 29.64
N THR A 62 5.38 -5.65 29.87
CA THR A 62 5.06 -4.79 31.01
C THR A 62 4.39 -3.50 30.54
N VAL A 63 3.21 -3.21 31.10
CA VAL A 63 2.48 -1.96 30.94
C VAL A 63 2.68 -1.14 32.21
N GLU A 64 3.29 0.03 32.08
CA GLU A 64 3.63 0.93 33.19
C GLU A 64 2.60 2.07 33.28
N GLY A 65 2.21 2.42 34.51
CA GLY A 65 1.38 3.61 34.77
C GLY A 65 -0.02 3.57 34.14
N LEU A 66 -0.66 2.41 34.05
CA LEU A 66 -2.01 2.27 33.51
C LEU A 66 -3.04 3.01 34.39
N ARG A 67 -3.70 4.00 33.81
CA ARG A 67 -4.65 4.89 34.50
C ARG A 67 -5.99 4.96 33.77
N PHE A 68 -7.09 4.94 34.53
CA PHE A 68 -8.43 5.24 34.05
C PHE A 68 -9.05 6.37 34.88
N SER A 69 -9.48 7.44 34.22
CA SER A 69 -10.00 8.65 34.84
C SER A 69 -11.03 9.35 33.96
N SER A 70 -11.63 10.44 34.45
CA SER A 70 -12.44 11.35 33.62
C SER A 70 -11.58 11.99 32.52
N GLN A 71 -12.15 12.23 31.34
CA GLN A 71 -11.45 12.92 30.25
C GLN A 71 -11.05 14.37 30.61
N THR A 72 -11.79 15.03 31.52
CA THR A 72 -11.53 16.44 31.88
C THR A 72 -10.47 16.62 32.96
N SER A 73 -10.18 15.57 33.73
CA SER A 73 -9.23 15.63 34.85
C SER A 73 -8.80 14.23 35.27
N VAL A 74 -7.48 14.02 35.31
CA VAL A 74 -6.86 12.76 35.75
C VAL A 74 -7.15 12.40 37.21
N ASP A 75 -7.55 13.39 38.02
CA ASP A 75 -7.88 13.21 39.44
C ASP A 75 -9.37 12.91 39.66
N GLU A 76 -10.19 12.93 38.60
CA GLU A 76 -11.63 12.70 38.66
C GLU A 76 -12.00 11.30 38.17
N VAL A 77 -13.13 10.78 38.68
CA VAL A 77 -13.64 9.45 38.35
C VAL A 77 -14.32 9.42 36.98
N ALA A 78 -14.03 8.38 36.19
CA ALA A 78 -14.81 8.00 35.01
C ALA A 78 -16.15 7.37 35.44
N HIS A 79 -17.23 7.65 34.70
CA HIS A 79 -18.57 7.13 35.00
C HIS A 79 -19.02 6.11 33.95
N ARG A 80 -19.56 4.98 34.40
CA ARG A 80 -20.12 3.91 33.57
C ARG A 80 -21.44 3.41 34.15
N THR A 81 -22.38 3.09 33.30
CA THR A 81 -23.68 2.50 33.69
C THR A 81 -23.84 1.16 33.00
N TYR A 82 -24.23 0.14 33.74
CA TYR A 82 -24.60 -1.17 33.22
C TYR A 82 -26.08 -1.43 33.51
N VAL A 83 -26.87 -1.77 32.51
CA VAL A 83 -28.26 -2.22 32.68
C VAL A 83 -28.32 -3.68 32.27
N LEU A 84 -28.59 -4.55 33.24
CA LEU A 84 -28.68 -5.99 33.06
C LEU A 84 -30.15 -6.40 33.11
N ASP A 85 -30.61 -7.14 32.09
CA ASP A 85 -31.97 -7.67 32.03
C ASP A 85 -31.97 -9.12 31.54
N VAL A 86 -33.03 -9.86 31.83
CA VAL A 86 -33.23 -11.22 31.34
C VAL A 86 -34.48 -11.27 30.48
N SER A 87 -34.30 -11.54 29.19
CA SER A 87 -35.36 -11.62 28.20
C SER A 87 -36.31 -12.80 28.47
N GLN A 88 -37.51 -12.76 27.89
CA GLN A 88 -38.53 -13.81 28.07
C GLN A 88 -38.07 -15.20 27.60
N ASP A 89 -37.15 -15.24 26.65
CA ASP A 89 -36.55 -16.45 26.10
C ASP A 89 -35.31 -16.93 26.89
N GLY A 90 -34.96 -16.23 27.98
CA GLY A 90 -33.87 -16.55 28.89
C GLY A 90 -32.52 -15.92 28.53
N ALA A 91 -32.41 -15.10 27.48
CA ALA A 91 -31.18 -14.41 27.14
C ALA A 91 -30.84 -13.30 28.17
N LEU A 92 -29.57 -13.23 28.60
CA LEU A 92 -29.06 -12.13 29.39
C LEU A 92 -28.73 -10.97 28.46
N ARG A 93 -29.26 -9.78 28.73
CA ARG A 93 -28.93 -8.55 28.02
C ARG A 93 -28.16 -7.60 28.95
N VAL A 94 -27.08 -7.04 28.44
CA VAL A 94 -26.23 -6.07 29.12
C VAL A 94 -26.06 -4.87 28.22
N GLN A 95 -26.69 -3.76 28.61
CA GLN A 95 -26.41 -2.46 28.01
C GLN A 95 -25.35 -1.76 28.85
N THR A 96 -24.28 -1.29 28.22
CA THR A 96 -23.21 -0.50 28.84
C THR A 96 -23.20 0.89 28.24
N GLU A 97 -23.17 1.91 29.10
CA GLU A 97 -22.90 3.29 28.72
C GLU A 97 -21.64 3.76 29.42
N ILE A 98 -20.65 4.20 28.65
CA ILE A 98 -19.38 4.77 29.13
C ILE A 98 -19.44 6.27 28.83
N LYS A 99 -19.47 7.09 29.89
CA LYS A 99 -19.32 8.55 29.78
C LYS A 99 -17.86 8.88 29.44
N PRO A 100 -17.57 10.10 28.94
CA PRO A 100 -16.22 10.53 28.57
C PRO A 100 -15.14 10.08 29.56
N THR A 101 -14.31 9.13 29.13
CA THR A 101 -13.32 8.42 29.93
C THR A 101 -11.95 8.52 29.25
N GLN A 102 -10.91 8.71 30.05
CA GLN A 102 -9.52 8.63 29.61
C GLN A 102 -8.89 7.32 30.12
N MET A 103 -8.30 6.56 29.22
CA MET A 103 -7.29 5.54 29.51
C MET A 103 -5.91 6.13 29.18
N HIS A 104 -4.93 5.98 30.06
CA HIS A 104 -3.56 6.43 29.82
C HIS A 104 -2.57 5.35 30.24
N ILE A 105 -1.49 5.19 29.49
CA ILE A 105 -0.37 4.28 29.73
C ILE A 105 0.91 5.10 29.61
N ASP A 106 1.77 5.05 30.62
CA ASP A 106 3.02 5.82 30.65
C ASP A 106 4.07 5.19 29.73
N ALA A 107 4.14 3.85 29.68
CA ALA A 107 5.05 3.13 28.80
C ALA A 107 4.62 1.66 28.65
N ILE A 108 5.00 1.07 27.51
CA ILE A 108 4.96 -0.38 27.30
C ILE A 108 6.38 -0.86 27.02
N ARG A 109 6.80 -1.90 27.74
CA ARG A 109 8.16 -2.45 27.69
C ARG A 109 8.16 -3.96 27.56
N ILE A 110 9.25 -4.47 26.99
CA ILE A 110 9.55 -5.89 26.98
C ILE A 110 10.75 -6.10 27.91
N ASN A 111 10.57 -6.97 28.90
CA ASN A 111 11.52 -7.22 29.96
C ASN A 111 12.03 -5.90 30.58
N ASN A 112 13.35 -5.65 30.49
CA ASN A 112 13.98 -4.42 30.97
C ASN A 112 14.60 -3.62 29.81
N SER A 113 13.90 -3.54 28.69
CA SER A 113 14.30 -2.69 27.54
C SER A 113 14.53 -1.25 27.97
N ALA A 114 15.53 -0.61 27.38
CA ALA A 114 15.94 0.75 27.71
C ALA A 114 14.92 1.80 27.19
N GLY A 115 14.57 1.72 25.90
CA GLY A 115 13.42 2.45 25.32
C GLY A 115 12.08 1.76 25.58
N SER A 116 10.98 2.51 25.41
CA SER A 116 9.60 2.00 25.45
C SER A 116 8.94 2.17 24.08
N PHE A 117 7.74 1.61 23.90
CA PHE A 117 6.88 1.91 22.75
C PHE A 117 6.29 3.35 22.75
N GLY A 118 6.64 4.18 23.73
CA GLY A 118 6.02 5.49 23.98
C GLY A 118 4.81 5.40 24.89
N ASP A 119 4.19 6.56 25.11
CA ASP A 119 3.01 6.76 25.93
C ASP A 119 1.73 6.79 25.08
N PHE A 120 0.66 6.23 25.64
CA PHE A 120 -0.61 6.06 24.94
C PHE A 120 -1.75 6.65 25.76
N THR A 121 -2.51 7.54 25.14
CA THR A 121 -3.77 8.07 25.71
C THR A 121 -4.92 7.76 24.80
N LEU A 122 -5.96 7.10 25.31
CA LEU A 122 -7.23 6.90 24.63
C LEU A 122 -8.34 7.58 25.42
N ASN A 123 -8.87 8.67 24.87
CA ASN A 123 -10.10 9.28 25.34
C ASN A 123 -11.27 8.72 24.52
N TYR A 124 -12.36 8.34 25.18
CA TYR A 124 -13.50 7.77 24.48
C TYR A 124 -14.79 7.84 25.30
N GLU A 125 -15.91 7.79 24.59
CA GLU A 125 -17.21 7.43 25.11
C GLU A 125 -17.78 6.29 24.27
N ALA A 126 -18.62 5.46 24.88
CA ALA A 126 -19.14 4.29 24.19
C ALA A 126 -20.52 3.88 24.70
N VAL A 127 -21.32 3.32 23.81
CA VAL A 127 -22.54 2.59 24.15
C VAL A 127 -22.41 1.21 23.55
N SER A 128 -22.71 0.17 24.33
CA SER A 128 -22.76 -1.19 23.82
C SER A 128 -24.01 -1.92 24.31
N ASN A 129 -24.60 -2.72 23.44
CA ASN A 129 -25.65 -3.68 23.77
C ASN A 129 -25.09 -5.07 23.51
N PHE A 130 -25.21 -5.95 24.50
CA PHE A 130 -24.71 -7.31 24.38
C PHE A 130 -25.75 -8.27 24.92
N SER A 131 -26.03 -9.32 24.17
CA SER A 131 -27.03 -10.34 24.48
C SER A 131 -26.36 -11.70 24.43
N MET A 132 -26.60 -12.56 25.42
CA MET A 132 -26.08 -13.93 25.41
C MET A 132 -27.11 -14.95 25.89
N LYS A 133 -27.06 -16.14 25.28
CA LYS A 133 -27.90 -17.29 25.63
C LYS A 133 -27.12 -18.58 25.42
N GLY A 134 -27.36 -19.57 26.29
CA GLY A 134 -26.71 -20.88 26.15
C GLY A 134 -27.29 -21.72 25.00
N MET A 135 -26.43 -22.37 24.24
CA MET A 135 -26.81 -23.26 23.13
C MET A 135 -27.09 -24.69 23.62
N THR A 136 -27.92 -25.44 22.88
CA THR A 136 -28.32 -26.81 23.26
C THR A 136 -27.16 -27.81 23.23
N ASN A 137 -26.17 -27.59 22.37
CA ASN A 137 -25.03 -28.49 22.17
C ASN A 137 -23.75 -28.06 22.91
N GLY A 138 -23.84 -27.00 23.74
CA GLY A 138 -22.68 -26.34 24.36
C GLY A 138 -22.32 -25.05 23.63
N GLY A 139 -21.77 -24.06 24.35
CA GLY A 139 -21.47 -22.73 23.82
C GLY A 139 -22.54 -21.67 24.14
N PHE A 140 -22.34 -20.47 23.59
CA PHE A 140 -23.25 -19.33 23.69
C PHE A 140 -23.56 -18.76 22.32
N GLU A 141 -24.78 -18.27 22.15
CA GLU A 141 -25.21 -17.48 20.98
C GLU A 141 -25.77 -16.14 21.45
N GLY A 142 -25.79 -15.15 20.57
CA GLY A 142 -26.35 -13.86 20.90
C GLY A 142 -26.12 -12.79 19.85
N ASP A 143 -26.38 -11.55 20.25
CA ASP A 143 -26.25 -10.35 19.42
C ASP A 143 -25.36 -9.32 20.15
N PHE A 144 -24.65 -8.50 19.37
CA PHE A 144 -23.74 -7.49 19.90
C PHE A 144 -23.80 -6.21 19.06
N GLU A 145 -23.94 -5.08 19.71
CA GLU A 145 -23.84 -3.76 19.10
C GLU A 145 -22.89 -2.91 19.97
N ILE A 146 -21.97 -2.19 19.34
CA ILE A 146 -21.12 -1.20 20.01
C ILE A 146 -20.97 0.02 19.12
N GLY A 147 -21.06 1.20 19.74
CA GLY A 147 -20.69 2.48 19.15
C GLY A 147 -19.68 3.17 20.05
N ILE A 148 -18.55 3.55 19.49
CA ILE A 148 -17.54 4.42 20.09
C ILE A 148 -17.57 5.74 19.30
N SER A 149 -17.68 6.85 20.03
CA SER A 149 -17.75 8.19 19.44
C SER A 149 -16.83 9.15 20.17
N ASN A 150 -16.54 10.29 19.51
CA ASN A 150 -15.70 11.36 20.05
C ASN A 150 -14.38 10.85 20.64
N ALA A 151 -13.85 9.75 20.08
CA ALA A 151 -12.65 9.15 20.60
C ALA A 151 -11.41 9.89 20.11
N GLN A 152 -10.39 9.94 20.95
CA GLN A 152 -9.11 10.55 20.64
C GLN A 152 -8.00 9.61 21.10
N LEU A 153 -7.16 9.20 20.16
CA LEU A 153 -5.93 8.46 20.46
C LEU A 153 -4.75 9.40 20.34
N ILE A 154 -3.91 9.47 21.37
CA ILE A 154 -2.66 10.22 21.38
C ILE A 154 -1.55 9.19 21.60
N TRP A 155 -0.63 9.11 20.65
CA TRP A 155 0.62 8.39 20.81
C TRP A 155 1.74 9.41 20.90
N GLU A 156 2.46 9.42 22.01
CA GLU A 156 3.59 10.29 22.24
C GLU A 156 4.89 9.47 22.33
N THR A 157 5.96 10.06 21.80
CA THR A 157 7.31 9.52 21.88
C THR A 157 8.27 10.67 22.04
N ASN A 158 9.24 10.56 22.95
CA ASN A 158 10.28 11.57 23.11
C ASN A 158 9.72 12.99 23.36
N GLY A 159 8.49 13.10 23.92
CA GLY A 159 7.80 14.37 24.20
C GLY A 159 7.04 15.00 23.03
N HIS A 160 6.82 14.26 21.93
CA HIS A 160 6.07 14.72 20.77
C HIS A 160 4.92 13.75 20.43
N ALA A 161 3.77 14.29 20.00
CA ALA A 161 2.54 13.53 19.88
C ALA A 161 1.98 13.47 18.45
N LEU A 162 1.56 12.27 18.04
CA LEU A 162 0.67 11.99 16.93
C LEU A 162 -0.74 11.80 17.50
N THR A 163 -1.73 12.51 16.97
CA THR A 163 -3.10 12.47 17.51
C THR A 163 -4.11 12.10 16.44
N PHE A 164 -5.00 11.16 16.76
CA PHE A 164 -6.19 10.84 15.98
C PHE A 164 -7.37 11.46 16.72
N GLU A 165 -8.06 12.42 16.11
CA GLU A 165 -9.17 13.15 16.73
C GLU A 165 -10.50 12.79 16.11
N ASN A 166 -11.54 12.63 16.94
CA ASN A 166 -12.90 12.29 16.50
C ASN A 166 -12.99 10.93 15.80
N ILE A 167 -12.28 9.93 16.35
CA ILE A 167 -12.41 8.53 15.94
C ILE A 167 -13.87 8.09 16.17
N GLY A 168 -14.43 7.43 15.17
CA GLY A 168 -15.75 6.79 15.21
C GLY A 168 -15.62 5.30 14.88
N TYR A 169 -16.33 4.46 15.62
CA TYR A 169 -16.36 3.01 15.38
C TYR A 169 -17.75 2.51 15.73
N ASN A 170 -18.43 1.83 14.81
CA ASN A 170 -19.66 1.10 15.13
C ASN A 170 -19.58 -0.30 14.57
N ALA A 171 -19.98 -1.27 15.39
CA ALA A 171 -20.08 -2.67 15.00
C ALA A 171 -21.42 -3.22 15.48
N SER A 172 -22.13 -3.91 14.60
CA SER A 172 -23.36 -4.64 14.91
C SER A 172 -23.25 -6.06 14.38
N VAL A 173 -23.40 -7.05 15.25
CA VAL A 173 -23.42 -8.47 14.92
C VAL A 173 -24.78 -9.02 15.31
N ASP A 174 -25.58 -9.36 14.29
CA ASP A 174 -26.94 -9.88 14.48
C ASP A 174 -26.95 -11.23 15.19
N ASN A 175 -25.97 -12.07 14.86
CA ASN A 175 -25.80 -13.38 15.47
C ASN A 175 -24.32 -13.72 15.58
N TYR A 176 -23.84 -13.88 16.80
CA TYR A 176 -22.54 -14.48 17.06
C TYR A 176 -22.72 -15.83 17.74
N THR A 177 -21.77 -16.74 17.51
CA THR A 177 -21.61 -17.99 18.26
C THR A 177 -20.28 -18.00 18.97
N PHE A 178 -20.26 -18.59 20.16
CA PHE A 178 -19.06 -18.85 20.93
C PHE A 178 -19.08 -20.31 21.35
N GLU A 179 -18.22 -21.11 20.72
CA GLU A 179 -18.06 -22.53 20.98
C GLU A 179 -16.70 -22.80 21.65
N TYR A 180 -16.62 -23.90 22.39
CA TYR A 180 -15.39 -24.35 23.05
C TYR A 180 -15.11 -25.79 22.62
N ASP A 181 -13.85 -26.22 22.68
CA ASP A 181 -13.35 -27.53 22.23
C ASP A 181 -13.19 -27.69 20.70
N VAL A 182 -12.98 -26.60 19.95
CA VAL A 182 -12.49 -26.73 18.56
C VAL A 182 -11.10 -27.37 18.57
N ILE A 183 -10.84 -28.29 17.63
CA ILE A 183 -9.60 -29.08 17.60
C ILE A 183 -8.74 -28.64 16.43
N ASP A 184 -7.50 -28.26 16.73
CA ASP A 184 -6.46 -27.99 15.73
C ASP A 184 -5.32 -29.03 15.84
N ASN A 185 -4.87 -29.51 14.68
CA ASN A 185 -3.77 -30.47 14.54
C ASN A 185 -2.65 -29.98 13.59
N THR A 186 -2.67 -28.72 13.17
CA THR A 186 -1.73 -28.16 12.18
C THR A 186 -0.28 -28.14 12.68
N LYS A 187 -0.04 -27.91 13.98
CA LYS A 187 1.32 -27.84 14.57
C LYS A 187 1.90 -29.19 15.03
N SER A 188 1.51 -30.32 14.43
CA SER A 188 1.99 -31.69 14.78
C SER A 188 1.63 -32.20 16.20
N PHE A 189 0.82 -31.46 16.95
CA PHE A 189 0.16 -31.89 18.19
C PHE A 189 -1.30 -31.39 18.21
N THR A 190 -2.15 -32.04 19.00
CA THR A 190 -3.57 -31.69 19.12
C THR A 190 -3.76 -30.60 20.15
N ARG A 191 -4.42 -29.51 19.75
CA ARG A 191 -4.81 -28.38 20.61
C ARG A 191 -6.33 -28.25 20.66
N THR A 192 -6.85 -27.83 21.80
CA THR A 192 -8.26 -27.45 21.98
C THR A 192 -8.35 -25.95 22.16
N GLY A 193 -9.23 -25.29 21.40
CA GLY A 193 -9.36 -23.84 21.37
C GLY A 193 -10.77 -23.34 21.61
N LEU A 194 -10.95 -22.05 21.32
CA LEU A 194 -12.23 -21.35 21.24
C LEU A 194 -12.56 -21.10 19.78
N ASP A 195 -13.84 -21.12 19.44
CA ASP A 195 -14.35 -20.82 18.09
C ASP A 195 -15.41 -19.73 18.19
N LEU A 196 -15.23 -18.65 17.44
CA LEU A 196 -16.10 -17.49 17.40
C LEU A 196 -16.63 -17.35 15.97
N GLY A 197 -17.94 -17.53 15.78
CA GLY A 197 -18.63 -17.22 14.54
C GLY A 197 -19.38 -15.90 14.64
N MET A 198 -19.37 -15.12 13.57
CA MET A 198 -20.11 -13.86 13.44
C MET A 198 -20.78 -13.82 12.07
N ASP A 199 -22.10 -13.89 12.05
CA ASP A 199 -22.90 -13.77 10.83
C ASP A 199 -23.51 -12.36 10.74
N ASN A 200 -23.53 -11.77 9.55
CA ASN A 200 -24.09 -10.44 9.28
C ASN A 200 -23.56 -9.38 10.26
N PHE A 201 -22.25 -9.14 10.16
CA PHE A 201 -21.52 -8.16 10.94
C PHE A 201 -21.45 -6.85 10.14
N ASP A 202 -22.22 -5.84 10.52
CA ASP A 202 -22.07 -4.49 9.96
C ASP A 202 -20.97 -3.75 10.72
N PHE A 203 -20.00 -3.21 9.97
CA PHE A 203 -18.83 -2.53 10.53
C PHE A 203 -18.59 -1.19 9.86
N SER A 204 -18.72 -0.10 10.63
CA SER A 204 -18.32 1.23 10.18
C SER A 204 -17.20 1.80 11.05
N PHE A 205 -16.27 2.49 10.42
CA PHE A 205 -15.15 3.12 11.11
C PHE A 205 -14.78 4.46 10.49
N SER A 206 -14.20 5.32 11.31
CA SER A 206 -13.48 6.52 10.91
C SER A 206 -12.30 6.70 11.85
N THR A 207 -11.12 6.86 11.27
CA THR A 207 -9.90 7.24 12.00
C THR A 207 -9.95 8.66 12.55
N GLY A 208 -10.95 9.44 12.13
CA GLY A 208 -11.03 10.87 12.40
C GLY A 208 -9.87 11.64 11.75
N ALA A 209 -9.63 12.86 12.22
CA ALA A 209 -8.50 13.65 11.75
C ALA A 209 -7.21 13.13 12.38
N VAL A 210 -6.38 12.45 11.59
CA VAL A 210 -4.99 12.14 11.99
C VAL A 210 -4.20 13.44 11.93
N SER A 211 -3.51 13.84 12.99
CA SER A 211 -2.88 15.15 13.06
C SER A 211 -1.51 15.15 13.70
N LEU A 212 -0.63 15.98 13.13
CA LEU A 212 0.70 16.32 13.65
C LEU A 212 0.78 17.82 13.84
N GLY A 213 1.16 18.28 15.03
CA GLY A 213 1.24 19.72 15.32
C GLY A 213 -0.08 20.48 15.15
N GLY A 214 -1.22 19.79 15.21
CA GLY A 214 -2.57 20.37 15.01
C GLY A 214 -2.99 20.54 13.55
N VAL A 215 -2.26 19.98 12.58
CA VAL A 215 -2.63 19.95 11.16
C VAL A 215 -3.02 18.53 10.77
N SER A 216 -4.08 18.36 9.99
CA SER A 216 -4.61 17.05 9.57
C SER A 216 -3.79 16.45 8.42
N LEU A 217 -3.59 15.13 8.45
CA LEU A 217 -3.07 14.29 7.37
C LEU A 217 -4.22 13.72 6.51
N GLY A 218 -5.47 13.94 6.90
CA GLY A 218 -6.66 13.35 6.29
C GLY A 218 -7.41 12.41 7.23
N GLU A 219 -8.50 11.82 6.71
CA GLU A 219 -9.37 10.87 7.40
C GLU A 219 -9.56 9.62 6.54
N LEU A 220 -9.29 8.44 7.10
CA LEU A 220 -9.74 7.16 6.54
C LEU A 220 -11.04 6.73 7.22
N SER A 221 -12.05 6.38 6.43
CA SER A 221 -13.33 5.83 6.89
C SER A 221 -13.83 4.70 6.00
N GLY A 222 -14.77 3.92 6.50
CA GLY A 222 -15.41 2.86 5.74
C GLY A 222 -16.68 2.34 6.40
N ASP A 223 -17.47 1.64 5.61
CA ASP A 223 -18.66 0.90 6.02
C ASP A 223 -18.65 -0.43 5.27
N LEU A 224 -18.74 -1.54 5.99
CA LEU A 224 -18.53 -2.88 5.46
C LEU A 224 -19.54 -3.85 6.08
N ALA A 225 -20.26 -4.57 5.23
CA ALA A 225 -21.03 -5.76 5.61
C ALA A 225 -20.11 -6.99 5.57
N LEU A 226 -19.99 -7.69 6.68
CA LEU A 226 -19.01 -8.74 6.91
C LEU A 226 -19.65 -10.04 7.42
N SER A 227 -18.93 -11.14 7.26
CA SER A 227 -19.11 -12.41 7.97
C SER A 227 -17.73 -12.88 8.41
N ALA A 228 -17.60 -13.45 9.61
CA ALA A 228 -16.29 -13.83 10.13
C ALA A 228 -16.32 -15.08 11.00
N ASN A 229 -15.24 -15.85 10.94
CA ASN A 229 -14.90 -16.90 11.88
C ASN A 229 -13.50 -16.65 12.46
N LEU A 230 -13.35 -16.89 13.76
CA LEU A 230 -12.08 -16.77 14.47
C LEU A 230 -11.92 -17.94 15.42
N GLN A 231 -10.84 -18.69 15.26
CA GLN A 231 -10.45 -19.76 16.17
C GLN A 231 -9.19 -19.35 16.94
N ILE A 232 -9.19 -19.60 18.25
CA ILE A 232 -8.14 -19.17 19.17
C ILE A 232 -7.58 -20.37 19.94
N PHE A 233 -6.27 -20.55 19.90
CA PHE A 233 -5.54 -21.64 20.55
C PHE A 233 -4.36 -21.10 21.37
N GLY A 234 -3.99 -21.82 22.43
CA GLY A 234 -2.70 -21.59 23.10
C GLY A 234 -1.53 -22.14 22.27
N GLY A 235 -0.34 -21.60 22.54
CA GLY A 235 0.90 -21.93 21.85
C GLY A 235 1.20 -20.92 20.74
N GLY A 236 2.43 -20.42 20.70
CA GLY A 236 2.96 -19.49 19.71
C GLY A 236 3.54 -20.22 18.51
N ARG A 237 4.46 -19.55 17.81
CA ARG A 237 5.10 -20.10 16.60
C ARG A 237 6.00 -21.28 16.93
N TYR A 238 6.67 -21.19 18.07
CA TYR A 238 7.51 -22.23 18.65
C TYR A 238 7.08 -22.42 20.11
N GLY A 239 7.17 -23.64 20.64
CA GLY A 239 6.81 -23.91 22.04
C GLY A 239 5.32 -24.10 22.32
N ASP A 240 4.99 -24.15 23.61
CA ASP A 240 3.64 -24.44 24.13
C ASP A 240 2.97 -23.20 24.80
N GLU A 241 3.72 -22.10 24.99
CA GLU A 241 3.23 -20.80 25.49
C GLU A 241 3.02 -19.84 24.31
N GLY A 242 2.38 -18.68 24.51
CA GLY A 242 1.88 -17.81 23.42
C GLY A 242 0.45 -18.10 22.90
N LEU A 243 0.07 -17.43 21.80
CA LEU A 243 -1.27 -17.51 21.17
C LEU A 243 -1.16 -17.89 19.68
N THR A 244 -2.07 -18.74 19.20
CA THR A 244 -2.30 -19.00 17.77
C THR A 244 -3.74 -18.68 17.39
N LEU A 245 -3.95 -18.08 16.22
CA LEU A 245 -5.23 -17.69 15.65
C LEU A 245 -5.38 -18.25 14.23
N HIS A 246 -6.57 -18.74 13.91
CA HIS A 246 -7.04 -18.94 12.52
C HIS A 246 -8.23 -18.02 12.31
N SER A 247 -8.29 -17.32 11.19
CA SER A 247 -9.40 -16.41 10.90
C SER A 247 -9.82 -16.51 9.45
N GLN A 248 -11.13 -16.45 9.23
CA GLN A 248 -11.74 -16.26 7.93
C GLN A 248 -12.66 -15.03 8.04
N VAL A 249 -12.54 -14.09 7.10
CA VAL A 249 -13.39 -12.91 7.03
C VAL A 249 -13.87 -12.74 5.59
N ASP A 250 -15.17 -12.72 5.40
CA ASP A 250 -15.81 -12.44 4.11
C ASP A 250 -16.40 -11.03 4.15
N ILE A 251 -16.06 -10.22 3.16
CA ILE A 251 -16.70 -8.93 2.89
C ILE A 251 -17.83 -9.21 1.91
N LEU A 252 -19.06 -9.15 2.42
CA LEU A 252 -20.25 -9.51 1.68
C LEU A 252 -20.48 -8.52 0.55
N SER A 253 -20.88 -9.02 -0.63
CA SER A 253 -21.26 -8.15 -1.75
C SER A 253 -22.47 -7.30 -1.37
N ASN A 254 -22.21 -6.02 -1.12
CA ASN A 254 -23.19 -5.02 -0.73
C ASN A 254 -22.80 -3.67 -1.38
N PRO A 255 -23.68 -3.05 -2.19
CA PRO A 255 -23.37 -1.80 -2.88
C PRO A 255 -23.16 -0.61 -1.95
N ASP A 256 -23.56 -0.71 -0.67
CA ASP A 256 -23.31 0.32 0.34
C ASP A 256 -21.91 0.19 0.97
N ASN A 257 -21.16 -0.88 0.67
CA ASN A 257 -19.80 -1.04 1.19
C ASN A 257 -18.84 -0.04 0.56
N TYR A 258 -18.04 0.61 1.38
CA TYR A 258 -16.97 1.49 0.90
C TYR A 258 -15.78 1.58 1.84
N VAL A 259 -14.64 1.95 1.28
CA VAL A 259 -13.46 2.45 1.98
C VAL A 259 -13.05 3.77 1.34
N ARG A 260 -12.84 4.80 2.15
CA ARG A 260 -12.65 6.17 1.68
C ARG A 260 -11.57 6.89 2.47
N PHE A 261 -10.61 7.46 1.74
CA PHE A 261 -9.71 8.47 2.28
C PHE A 261 -10.23 9.86 1.90
N THR A 262 -10.27 10.78 2.86
CA THR A 262 -10.70 12.18 2.66
C THR A 262 -9.60 13.12 3.09
N ASP A 263 -9.20 13.98 2.16
CA ASP A 263 -8.32 15.10 2.38
C ASP A 263 -9.14 16.39 2.49
N TYR A 264 -8.79 17.27 3.41
CA TYR A 264 -9.53 18.52 3.65
C TYR A 264 -8.71 19.71 3.17
N ASP A 265 -9.23 20.49 2.22
CA ASP A 265 -8.56 21.69 1.74
C ASP A 265 -8.46 22.80 2.83
N ALA A 266 -7.78 23.90 2.52
CA ALA A 266 -7.62 25.02 3.46
C ALA A 266 -8.95 25.71 3.86
N SER A 267 -10.03 25.47 3.11
CA SER A 267 -11.38 25.94 3.42
C SER A 267 -12.18 24.93 4.26
N GLY A 268 -11.62 23.75 4.53
CA GLY A 268 -12.26 22.64 5.23
C GLY A 268 -13.21 21.82 4.36
N GLN A 269 -13.12 21.93 3.02
CA GLN A 269 -13.90 21.10 2.10
C GLN A 269 -13.14 19.77 1.85
N GLY A 270 -13.84 18.65 2.00
CA GLY A 270 -13.28 17.33 1.78
C GLY A 270 -13.28 16.91 0.31
N ASN A 271 -12.14 16.41 -0.17
CA ASN A 271 -11.99 15.69 -1.44
C ASN A 271 -11.58 14.26 -1.12
N SER A 272 -12.18 13.27 -1.80
CA SER A 272 -12.02 11.87 -1.39
C SER A 272 -11.47 10.99 -2.50
N LEU A 273 -10.64 10.03 -2.11
CA LEU A 273 -10.38 8.82 -2.88
C LEU A 273 -11.25 7.72 -2.28
N SER A 274 -12.19 7.17 -3.03
CA SER A 274 -13.09 6.13 -2.53
C SER A 274 -13.12 4.89 -3.40
N MET A 275 -13.16 3.75 -2.72
CA MET A 275 -13.42 2.42 -3.26
C MET A 275 -14.81 2.04 -2.80
N GLU A 276 -15.76 1.96 -3.73
CA GLU A 276 -17.17 1.66 -3.50
C GLU A 276 -17.48 0.24 -4.01
N ASP A 277 -18.59 -0.33 -3.53
CA ASP A 277 -18.98 -1.73 -3.79
C ASP A 277 -17.84 -2.70 -3.44
N PHE A 278 -17.25 -2.48 -2.25
CA PHE A 278 -16.10 -3.23 -1.78
C PHE A 278 -16.53 -4.63 -1.30
N SER A 279 -15.89 -5.67 -1.81
CA SER A 279 -16.14 -7.07 -1.42
C SER A 279 -14.88 -7.91 -1.49
N GLY A 280 -14.92 -9.15 -0.98
CA GLY A 280 -13.75 -10.02 -0.94
C GLY A 280 -13.76 -11.04 0.19
N GLU A 281 -12.66 -11.74 0.36
CA GLU A 281 -12.42 -12.66 1.47
C GLU A 281 -10.95 -12.64 1.91
N ILE A 282 -10.71 -12.92 3.19
CA ILE A 282 -9.39 -13.07 3.79
C ILE A 282 -9.37 -14.32 4.66
N ASN A 283 -8.42 -15.21 4.40
CA ASN A 283 -8.16 -16.42 5.16
C ASN A 283 -6.75 -16.37 5.76
N LEU A 284 -6.65 -16.41 7.08
CA LEU A 284 -5.42 -16.34 7.84
C LEU A 284 -5.23 -17.63 8.64
N THR A 285 -4.13 -18.33 8.38
CA THR A 285 -3.78 -19.59 9.03
C THR A 285 -2.56 -19.41 9.93
N ASN A 286 -2.68 -19.89 11.17
CA ASN A 286 -1.61 -19.90 12.17
C ASN A 286 -0.98 -18.52 12.42
N LEU A 287 -1.78 -17.45 12.55
CA LEU A 287 -1.28 -16.21 13.10
C LEU A 287 -0.86 -16.44 14.55
N THR A 288 0.38 -16.14 14.88
CA THR A 288 0.99 -16.40 16.18
C THR A 288 1.43 -15.09 16.82
N LEU A 289 1.22 -14.99 18.14
CA LEU A 289 1.64 -13.89 18.99
C LEU A 289 2.45 -14.46 20.16
N ASP A 290 3.65 -13.93 20.37
CA ASP A 290 4.61 -14.48 21.34
C ASP A 290 5.50 -13.37 21.93
N VAL A 291 5.86 -13.46 23.20
CA VAL A 291 6.78 -12.51 23.85
C VAL A 291 8.18 -13.10 23.95
N GLU A 292 9.06 -12.58 23.10
CA GLU A 292 10.46 -12.97 23.06
C GLU A 292 11.32 -12.11 23.99
N SER A 293 12.62 -12.38 24.03
CA SER A 293 13.53 -11.75 25.00
C SER A 293 13.63 -10.23 24.93
N ASP A 294 13.38 -9.66 23.75
CA ASP A 294 13.59 -8.26 23.40
C ASP A 294 12.51 -7.69 22.48
N HIS A 295 11.60 -8.52 21.96
CA HIS A 295 10.55 -8.13 21.02
C HIS A 295 9.25 -8.90 21.23
N LEU A 296 8.15 -8.33 20.73
CA LEU A 296 6.92 -9.07 20.49
C LEU A 296 7.02 -9.70 19.11
N ALA A 297 6.92 -11.03 19.02
CA ALA A 297 6.94 -11.75 17.77
C ALA A 297 5.51 -11.97 17.27
N ILE A 298 5.28 -11.56 16.03
CA ILE A 298 4.04 -11.76 15.29
C ILE A 298 4.39 -12.48 14.00
N GLY A 299 3.68 -13.54 13.63
CA GLY A 299 3.89 -14.17 12.33
C GLY A 299 2.79 -15.13 11.98
N PHE A 300 2.62 -15.42 10.70
CA PHE A 300 1.61 -16.34 10.22
C PHE A 300 2.24 -17.35 9.24
N ASP A 301 1.60 -18.50 9.08
CA ASP A 301 2.08 -19.50 8.12
C ASP A 301 1.55 -19.18 6.72
N GLU A 302 0.28 -18.79 6.61
CA GLU A 302 -0.39 -18.48 5.35
C GLU A 302 -1.46 -17.39 5.53
N LEU A 303 -1.53 -16.47 4.55
CA LEU A 303 -2.58 -15.47 4.40
C LEU A 303 -2.96 -15.42 2.92
N GLU A 304 -4.17 -15.87 2.62
CA GLU A 304 -4.77 -15.84 1.29
C GLU A 304 -5.95 -14.88 1.28
N GLY A 305 -6.15 -14.15 0.20
CA GLY A 305 -7.34 -13.34 0.07
C GLY A 305 -7.64 -12.91 -1.35
N SER A 306 -8.89 -12.50 -1.54
CA SER A 306 -9.37 -11.83 -2.75
C SER A 306 -10.07 -10.54 -2.35
N PHE A 307 -9.88 -9.46 -3.11
CA PHE A 307 -10.55 -8.19 -2.91
C PHE A 307 -11.06 -7.64 -4.24
N GLU A 308 -12.25 -7.06 -4.22
CA GLU A 308 -12.83 -6.34 -5.34
C GLU A 308 -13.29 -4.96 -4.87
N ALA A 309 -12.89 -3.92 -5.60
CA ALA A 309 -13.51 -2.59 -5.50
C ALA A 309 -14.27 -2.33 -6.80
N GLY A 310 -15.59 -2.48 -6.78
CA GLY A 310 -16.44 -2.38 -7.97
C GLY A 310 -16.46 -0.99 -8.60
N THR A 311 -16.07 0.06 -7.88
CA THR A 311 -15.89 1.41 -8.45
C THR A 311 -14.86 2.20 -7.66
N ILE A 312 -13.96 2.91 -8.36
CA ILE A 312 -13.02 3.84 -7.73
C ILE A 312 -13.29 5.28 -8.19
N LEU A 313 -13.53 6.16 -7.21
CA LEU A 313 -13.80 7.59 -7.42
C LEU A 313 -12.68 8.44 -6.81
N ILE A 314 -12.38 9.57 -7.46
CA ILE A 314 -11.39 10.55 -7.00
C ILE A 314 -11.99 11.95 -7.03
N GLY A 315 -11.83 12.69 -5.94
CA GLY A 315 -12.24 14.08 -5.80
C GLY A 315 -13.75 14.25 -5.81
N ASP A 316 -14.24 15.19 -6.62
CA ASP A 316 -15.67 15.43 -6.84
C ASP A 316 -16.18 14.86 -8.17
N SER A 317 -15.32 14.08 -8.85
CA SER A 317 -15.62 13.50 -10.16
C SER A 317 -16.80 12.54 -10.11
N THR A 318 -17.73 12.70 -11.04
CA THR A 318 -18.79 11.71 -11.30
C THR A 318 -18.32 10.55 -12.17
N LYS A 319 -17.07 10.60 -12.67
CA LYS A 319 -16.45 9.56 -13.49
C LYS A 319 -15.57 8.66 -12.64
N SER A 320 -15.70 7.35 -12.84
CA SER A 320 -14.86 6.32 -12.24
C SER A 320 -13.56 6.16 -13.01
N ILE A 321 -12.47 5.79 -12.32
CA ILE A 321 -11.26 5.28 -12.98
C ILE A 321 -11.38 3.81 -13.40
N GLY A 322 -12.48 3.14 -13.03
CA GLY A 322 -12.72 1.71 -13.25
C GLY A 322 -12.94 0.95 -11.95
N SER A 323 -12.70 -0.36 -11.99
CA SER A 323 -12.66 -1.26 -10.83
C SER A 323 -11.33 -2.02 -10.78
N ILE A 324 -11.04 -2.60 -9.61
CA ILE A 324 -9.88 -3.46 -9.41
C ILE A 324 -10.30 -4.75 -8.72
N GLU A 325 -9.60 -5.83 -9.06
CA GLU A 325 -9.65 -7.10 -8.33
C GLU A 325 -8.23 -7.51 -7.96
N LEU A 326 -8.00 -8.02 -6.77
CA LEU A 326 -6.71 -8.50 -6.29
C LEU A 326 -6.89 -9.86 -5.64
N ASP A 327 -6.22 -10.87 -6.19
CA ASP A 327 -6.03 -12.16 -5.55
C ASP A 327 -4.58 -12.26 -5.05
N PHE A 328 -4.36 -12.72 -3.83
CA PHE A 328 -3.01 -12.83 -3.27
C PHE A 328 -2.84 -13.99 -2.30
N LEU A 329 -1.61 -14.49 -2.24
CA LEU A 329 -1.17 -15.54 -1.33
C LEU A 329 0.20 -15.17 -0.73
N LEU A 330 0.19 -14.85 0.55
CA LEU A 330 1.38 -14.81 1.39
C LEU A 330 1.53 -16.16 2.07
N ASN A 331 2.66 -16.84 1.86
CA ASN A 331 2.88 -18.17 2.43
C ASN A 331 4.33 -18.32 2.86
N ASP A 332 4.59 -18.98 3.97
CA ASP A 332 5.95 -19.28 4.40
C ASP A 332 6.63 -20.28 3.46
N ASP A 333 7.91 -20.03 3.17
CA ASP A 333 8.77 -20.91 2.38
C ASP A 333 10.04 -21.23 3.16
N ALA A 334 9.92 -22.25 4.01
CA ALA A 334 11.01 -22.73 4.85
C ALA A 334 12.19 -23.34 4.06
N ILE A 335 12.03 -23.66 2.77
CA ILE A 335 13.13 -24.20 1.94
C ILE A 335 14.09 -23.07 1.56
N ASN A 336 13.56 -21.87 1.33
CA ASN A 336 14.31 -20.69 0.92
C ASN A 336 14.49 -19.65 2.04
N ASP A 337 14.17 -20.01 3.29
CA ASP A 337 14.22 -19.14 4.48
C ASP A 337 13.41 -17.85 4.33
N ARG A 338 12.21 -17.94 3.74
CA ARG A 338 11.30 -16.82 3.57
C ARG A 338 10.09 -17.01 4.47
N TYR A 339 9.79 -16.02 5.29
CA TYR A 339 8.74 -16.11 6.30
C TYR A 339 7.93 -14.82 6.33
N ASN A 340 6.70 -14.91 6.80
CA ASN A 340 5.82 -13.78 7.03
C ASN A 340 5.76 -13.48 8.53
N ARG A 341 6.55 -12.50 8.96
CA ARG A 341 6.68 -12.16 10.38
C ARG A 341 7.11 -10.72 10.62
N PHE A 342 6.74 -10.24 11.80
CA PHE A 342 7.09 -8.94 12.34
C PHE A 342 7.60 -9.13 13.77
N GLN A 343 8.72 -8.48 14.07
CA GLN A 343 9.30 -8.44 15.41
C GLN A 343 9.27 -6.99 15.88
N LEU A 344 8.45 -6.71 16.89
CA LEU A 344 8.27 -5.35 17.42
C LEU A 344 9.14 -5.14 18.65
N TYR A 345 10.17 -4.31 18.52
CA TYR A 345 11.08 -3.94 19.59
C TYR A 345 10.68 -2.57 20.16
N PRO A 346 10.62 -2.42 21.50
CA PRO A 346 10.37 -1.14 22.14
C PRO A 346 11.57 -0.20 22.00
N GLY A 347 11.31 1.06 21.62
CA GLY A 347 12.31 2.09 21.39
C GLY A 347 12.89 2.09 19.97
N ILE A 348 13.90 2.94 19.76
CA ILE A 348 14.55 3.12 18.46
C ILE A 348 15.91 2.42 18.41
N THR A 349 15.99 1.36 17.60
CA THR A 349 17.21 0.62 17.31
C THR A 349 17.92 1.26 16.13
N GLN A 350 18.99 2.01 16.40
CA GLN A 350 19.79 2.64 15.35
C GLN A 350 20.52 1.59 14.49
N PRO A 351 20.65 1.84 13.18
CA PRO A 351 21.41 0.96 12.30
C PRO A 351 22.93 1.01 12.60
N ASP A 352 23.66 0.00 12.14
CA ASP A 352 25.13 0.02 12.16
C ASP A 352 25.65 0.96 11.07
N PHE A 353 25.90 2.22 11.44
CA PHE A 353 26.42 3.25 10.53
C PHE A 353 27.74 2.86 9.85
N ASP A 354 28.55 1.95 10.42
CA ASP A 354 29.81 1.51 9.80
C ASP A 354 29.59 0.44 8.74
N ALA A 355 28.45 -0.24 8.73
CA ALA A 355 28.05 -1.19 7.71
C ALA A 355 27.31 -0.55 6.53
N MET A 356 26.84 0.70 6.69
CA MET A 356 26.06 1.42 5.69
C MET A 356 26.89 1.92 4.49
N PRO A 357 26.27 2.06 3.30
CA PRO A 357 26.90 2.73 2.16
C PRO A 357 27.31 4.17 2.48
N ASP A 358 28.48 4.59 1.99
CA ASP A 358 29.03 5.93 2.22
C ASP A 358 28.06 7.04 1.74
N GLU A 359 27.31 6.76 0.66
CA GLU A 359 26.37 7.70 0.04
C GLU A 359 25.19 8.09 0.95
N ILE A 360 24.73 7.17 1.81
CA ILE A 360 23.57 7.41 2.69
C ILE A 360 23.96 7.62 4.16
N LYS A 361 25.16 7.21 4.56
CA LYS A 361 25.63 7.22 5.96
C LYS A 361 25.45 8.56 6.66
N SER A 362 25.86 9.68 6.03
CA SER A 362 25.77 10.99 6.67
C SER A 362 24.32 11.44 6.92
N TYR A 363 23.39 11.00 6.06
CA TYR A 363 21.97 11.26 6.24
C TYR A 363 21.41 10.44 7.39
N ALA A 364 21.79 9.15 7.47
CA ALA A 364 21.44 8.29 8.61
C ALA A 364 21.92 8.89 9.94
N GLU A 365 23.19 9.30 10.02
CA GLU A 365 23.78 9.91 11.23
C GLU A 365 23.03 11.20 11.62
N SER A 366 22.65 12.03 10.64
CA SER A 366 21.86 13.23 10.88
C SER A 366 20.44 12.91 11.32
N PHE A 367 19.81 11.89 10.74
CA PHE A 367 18.43 11.49 11.03
C PHE A 367 18.26 10.96 12.46
N TYR A 368 19.27 10.27 13.00
CA TYR A 368 19.25 9.72 14.37
C TYR A 368 20.00 10.58 15.39
N GLN A 369 20.49 11.77 15.03
CA GLN A 369 21.45 12.54 15.86
C GLN A 369 20.94 12.87 17.28
N ASP A 370 19.62 13.03 17.43
CA ASP A 370 18.96 13.43 18.68
C ASP A 370 18.42 12.23 19.48
N LEU A 371 18.68 11.00 19.01
CA LEU A 371 18.17 9.77 19.60
C LEU A 371 19.29 8.99 20.32
N ASP A 372 18.93 8.30 21.39
CA ASP A 372 19.81 7.43 22.17
C ASP A 372 19.14 6.10 22.55
N ALA A 373 19.83 5.26 23.32
CA ALA A 373 19.32 3.94 23.69
C ALA A 373 18.03 3.95 24.54
N ASN A 374 17.65 5.08 25.13
CA ASN A 374 16.42 5.26 25.90
C ASN A 374 15.32 5.94 25.08
N SER A 375 15.60 6.34 23.84
CA SER A 375 14.60 6.95 22.96
C SER A 375 13.42 6.01 22.76
N GLU A 376 12.24 6.61 22.81
CA GLU A 376 10.96 5.93 22.68
C GLU A 376 10.56 5.85 21.20
N GLY A 377 9.73 4.86 20.89
CA GLY A 377 9.26 4.61 19.54
C GLY A 377 9.12 3.12 19.27
N ILE A 378 9.00 2.77 17.99
CA ILE A 378 8.80 1.39 17.56
C ILE A 378 9.92 1.04 16.59
N SER A 379 10.64 -0.05 16.86
CA SER A 379 11.50 -0.68 15.86
C SER A 379 10.90 -2.01 15.42
N ILE A 380 10.94 -2.29 14.12
CA ILE A 380 10.29 -3.42 13.48
C ILE A 380 11.31 -4.14 12.61
N ALA A 381 11.56 -5.41 12.89
CA ALA A 381 12.19 -6.28 11.90
C ALA A 381 11.09 -7.09 11.19
N ALA A 382 10.92 -6.84 9.90
CA ALA A 382 9.87 -7.45 9.08
C ALA A 382 10.47 -8.43 8.08
N GLN A 383 9.72 -9.50 7.80
CA GLN A 383 9.94 -10.38 6.65
C GLN A 383 8.61 -10.69 5.99
N TRP A 384 8.61 -10.79 4.67
CA TRP A 384 7.43 -11.15 3.89
C TRP A 384 7.79 -12.11 2.76
N ASN A 385 6.80 -12.91 2.36
CA ASN A 385 6.87 -13.79 1.20
C ASN A 385 5.50 -13.88 0.52
N LEU A 386 5.27 -12.99 -0.44
CA LEU A 386 4.18 -13.04 -1.39
C LEU A 386 4.52 -14.12 -2.43
N ALA A 387 3.93 -15.29 -2.26
CA ALA A 387 4.17 -16.46 -3.10
C ALA A 387 3.52 -16.31 -4.48
N ASN A 388 2.37 -15.64 -4.56
CA ASN A 388 1.69 -15.30 -5.80
C ASN A 388 0.65 -14.19 -5.57
N ALA A 389 0.39 -13.35 -6.57
CA ALA A 389 -0.77 -12.48 -6.66
C ALA A 389 -1.11 -12.16 -8.12
N ASP A 390 -2.39 -11.92 -8.38
CA ASP A 390 -2.91 -11.44 -9.64
C ASP A 390 -3.70 -10.14 -9.37
N LEU A 391 -3.37 -9.06 -10.07
CA LEU A 391 -4.07 -7.77 -9.97
C LEU A 391 -4.79 -7.48 -11.28
N SER A 392 -6.12 -7.37 -11.25
CA SER A 392 -6.93 -6.98 -12.39
C SER A 392 -7.28 -5.50 -12.34
N TYR A 393 -7.09 -4.80 -13.47
CA TYR A 393 -7.69 -3.49 -13.73
C TYR A 393 -8.83 -3.67 -14.73
N ILE A 394 -10.00 -3.17 -14.39
CA ILE A 394 -11.22 -3.32 -15.17
C ILE A 394 -11.76 -1.94 -15.52
N ASP A 395 -11.93 -1.71 -16.81
CA ASP A 395 -12.33 -0.45 -17.39
C ASP A 395 -13.45 -0.70 -18.41
N ASP A 396 -14.62 -0.09 -18.19
CA ASP A 396 -15.83 -0.29 -18.99
C ASP A 396 -16.17 -1.78 -19.20
N GLY A 397 -15.97 -2.60 -18.16
CA GLY A 397 -16.18 -4.05 -18.16
C GLY A 397 -15.11 -4.86 -18.89
N ARG A 398 -14.01 -4.24 -19.32
CA ARG A 398 -12.89 -4.89 -20.01
C ARG A 398 -11.70 -4.98 -19.07
N ARG A 399 -11.07 -6.16 -19.02
CA ARG A 399 -10.09 -6.50 -17.99
C ARG A 399 -8.67 -6.66 -18.54
N VAL A 400 -7.69 -6.17 -17.79
CA VAL A 400 -6.28 -6.52 -17.88
C VAL A 400 -5.83 -7.06 -16.53
N ILE A 401 -5.08 -8.16 -16.53
CA ILE A 401 -4.56 -8.82 -15.34
C ILE A 401 -3.03 -8.76 -15.34
N PHE A 402 -2.44 -8.21 -14.28
CA PHE A 402 -1.04 -8.33 -13.94
C PHE A 402 -0.87 -9.65 -13.21
N SER A 403 -0.27 -10.63 -13.87
CA SER A 403 -0.30 -12.01 -13.38
C SER A 403 1.03 -12.47 -12.81
N GLY A 404 0.96 -13.31 -11.79
CA GLY A 404 2.12 -13.99 -11.21
C GLY A 404 3.05 -13.05 -10.46
N ILE A 405 2.48 -12.05 -9.77
CA ILE A 405 3.23 -11.11 -8.93
C ILE A 405 3.78 -11.88 -7.74
N LYS A 406 5.09 -11.85 -7.57
CA LYS A 406 5.81 -12.51 -6.47
C LYS A 406 6.72 -11.49 -5.81
N SER A 407 6.82 -11.53 -4.49
CA SER A 407 7.69 -10.62 -3.75
C SER A 407 8.15 -11.24 -2.44
N PHE A 408 9.42 -11.09 -2.10
CA PHE A 408 9.93 -11.52 -0.81
C PHE A 408 11.04 -10.60 -0.35
N GLY A 409 11.24 -10.51 0.95
CA GLY A 409 12.29 -9.68 1.50
C GLY A 409 12.25 -9.54 3.00
N SER A 410 13.10 -8.64 3.49
CA SER A 410 13.18 -8.26 4.89
C SER A 410 13.57 -6.79 5.02
N ALA A 411 13.17 -6.14 6.11
CA ALA A 411 13.55 -4.77 6.42
C ALA A 411 13.61 -4.52 7.93
N ASP A 412 14.52 -3.65 8.35
CA ASP A 412 14.53 -3.05 9.68
C ASP A 412 13.97 -1.63 9.59
N THR A 413 12.87 -1.36 10.28
CA THR A 413 12.16 -0.07 10.24
C THR A 413 12.09 0.53 11.64
N THR A 414 12.32 1.83 11.78
CA THR A 414 12.11 2.59 13.02
C THR A 414 11.06 3.67 12.81
N ILE A 415 10.15 3.84 13.77
CA ILE A 415 9.08 4.83 13.73
C ILE A 415 9.05 5.60 15.05
N ASP A 416 9.19 6.92 14.96
CA ASP A 416 9.06 7.84 16.09
C ASP A 416 8.36 9.15 15.69
N VAL A 417 7.76 9.82 16.66
CA VAL A 417 7.18 11.15 16.51
C VAL A 417 8.20 12.19 17.01
N ARG A 418 8.43 13.23 16.20
CA ARG A 418 9.30 14.38 16.51
C ARG A 418 8.49 15.68 16.42
N ASP A 419 9.14 16.84 16.52
CA ASP A 419 8.47 18.15 16.45
C ASP A 419 7.69 18.32 15.13
N LYS A 420 6.41 17.93 15.15
CA LYS A 420 5.44 17.97 14.04
C LYS A 420 5.75 17.05 12.87
N THR A 421 6.65 16.08 13.05
CA THR A 421 7.00 15.12 12.01
C THR A 421 6.82 13.69 12.54
N LEU A 422 6.38 12.79 11.66
CA LEU A 422 6.52 11.35 11.85
C LEU A 422 7.79 10.93 11.13
N ALA A 423 8.75 10.42 11.86
CA ALA A 423 10.04 10.00 11.33
C ALA A 423 10.05 8.49 11.12
N ILE A 424 10.40 8.07 9.91
CA ILE A 424 10.48 6.67 9.49
C ILE A 424 11.87 6.40 8.91
N GLY A 425 12.63 5.58 9.61
CA GLY A 425 13.92 5.08 9.13
C GLY A 425 13.79 3.64 8.64
N ILE A 426 14.36 3.34 7.49
CA ILE A 426 14.42 1.99 6.90
C ILE A 426 15.88 1.70 6.65
N SER A 427 16.34 0.55 7.15
CA SER A 427 17.70 0.06 6.93
C SER A 427 17.71 -1.42 6.64
N ASN A 428 18.76 -1.88 5.96
CA ASN A 428 18.91 -3.28 5.56
C ASN A 428 17.70 -3.84 4.82
N LEU A 429 16.93 -2.99 4.11
CA LEU A 429 15.80 -3.47 3.33
C LEU A 429 16.38 -4.22 2.13
N LYS A 430 16.10 -5.52 2.06
CA LYS A 430 16.51 -6.41 0.97
C LYS A 430 15.27 -7.06 0.41
N GLY A 431 15.02 -6.84 -0.87
CA GLY A 431 13.81 -7.29 -1.53
C GLY A 431 14.06 -7.83 -2.92
N SER A 432 13.16 -8.69 -3.35
CA SER A 432 13.04 -9.11 -4.73
C SER A 432 11.56 -9.16 -5.09
N TYR A 433 11.21 -8.72 -6.29
CA TYR A 433 9.90 -8.99 -6.88
C TYR A 433 10.01 -9.37 -8.35
N SER A 434 8.97 -10.03 -8.85
CA SER A 434 8.80 -10.37 -10.26
C SER A 434 7.34 -10.43 -10.65
N ILE A 435 7.05 -10.19 -11.92
CA ILE A 435 5.73 -10.30 -12.55
C ILE A 435 5.89 -11.24 -13.75
N ASP A 436 5.07 -12.29 -13.82
CA ASP A 436 5.14 -13.26 -14.92
C ASP A 436 4.72 -12.60 -16.26
N GLY A 437 3.76 -11.67 -16.21
CA GLY A 437 3.41 -10.82 -17.35
C GLY A 437 2.00 -10.22 -17.25
N LEU A 438 1.46 -9.84 -18.40
CA LEU A 438 0.08 -9.35 -18.51
C LEU A 438 -0.80 -10.43 -19.15
N LYS A 439 -2.09 -10.45 -18.78
CA LYS A 439 -3.18 -11.15 -19.48
C LYS A 439 -4.27 -10.13 -19.77
N VAL A 440 -5.05 -10.33 -20.83
CA VAL A 440 -6.15 -9.44 -21.19
C VAL A 440 -7.41 -10.27 -21.46
N GLY A 441 -8.52 -9.85 -20.87
CA GLY A 441 -9.78 -10.59 -20.86
C GLY A 441 -9.90 -11.47 -19.62
N ASP A 442 -9.95 -12.78 -19.80
CA ASP A 442 -10.16 -13.75 -18.72
C ASP A 442 -8.84 -14.17 -18.03
N SER A 443 -8.97 -14.65 -16.80
CA SER A 443 -7.92 -15.22 -15.94
C SER A 443 -7.16 -16.40 -16.58
N ASP A 444 -7.86 -17.20 -17.40
CA ASP A 444 -7.30 -18.33 -18.15
C ASP A 444 -6.60 -17.93 -19.46
N ALA A 445 -6.58 -16.64 -19.81
CA ALA A 445 -5.88 -16.17 -21.00
C ALA A 445 -4.36 -16.45 -20.91
N PRO A 446 -3.70 -16.78 -22.03
CA PRO A 446 -2.24 -16.94 -22.04
C PRO A 446 -1.55 -15.63 -21.66
N LEU A 447 -0.34 -15.73 -21.12
CA LEU A 447 0.50 -14.54 -20.94
C LEU A 447 0.76 -13.88 -22.28
N GLN A 448 0.79 -12.56 -22.22
CA GLN A 448 0.63 -11.71 -23.36
C GLN A 448 1.77 -10.68 -23.37
N GLY A 449 2.39 -10.47 -24.54
CA GLY A 449 3.42 -9.43 -24.70
C GLY A 449 2.86 -8.03 -24.45
N GLY A 450 3.71 -7.06 -24.09
CA GLY A 450 3.28 -5.70 -23.76
C GLY A 450 3.55 -5.29 -22.31
N ALA A 451 4.14 -6.17 -21.49
CA ALA A 451 4.65 -5.80 -20.17
C ALA A 451 5.72 -4.69 -20.25
N GLU A 452 6.35 -4.49 -21.40
CA GLU A 452 7.27 -3.37 -21.66
C GLU A 452 6.58 -2.00 -21.59
N LEU A 453 5.26 -1.94 -21.73
CA LEU A 453 4.50 -0.71 -21.55
C LEU A 453 4.53 -0.24 -20.09
N LEU A 454 4.70 -1.16 -19.15
CA LEU A 454 4.82 -0.87 -17.72
C LEU A 454 6.06 -0.03 -17.40
N LEU A 455 7.11 -0.12 -18.24
CA LEU A 455 8.32 0.72 -18.09
C LEU A 455 8.01 2.21 -18.18
N SER A 456 7.00 2.60 -18.96
CA SER A 456 6.59 4.00 -19.06
C SER A 456 5.97 4.53 -17.76
N LEU A 457 5.51 3.61 -16.90
CA LEU A 457 5.00 3.87 -15.56
C LEU A 457 6.06 3.60 -14.48
N GLU A 458 7.33 3.37 -14.86
CA GLU A 458 8.44 2.98 -13.97
C GLU A 458 8.18 1.67 -13.19
N VAL A 459 7.27 0.82 -13.68
CA VAL A 459 7.03 -0.53 -13.16
C VAL A 459 7.86 -1.52 -13.97
N TYR A 460 8.81 -2.16 -13.29
CA TYR A 460 9.71 -3.14 -13.91
C TYR A 460 9.14 -4.55 -13.78
N GLN A 461 9.48 -5.45 -14.69
CA GLN A 461 8.99 -6.83 -14.62
C GLN A 461 9.65 -7.64 -13.51
N ALA A 462 10.88 -7.29 -13.15
CA ALA A 462 11.56 -7.89 -12.01
C ALA A 462 12.58 -6.91 -11.42
N MET A 463 12.81 -7.00 -10.12
CA MET A 463 13.85 -6.22 -9.45
C MET A 463 14.36 -6.99 -8.24
N ASP A 464 15.68 -7.04 -8.05
CA ASP A 464 16.31 -7.34 -6.77
C ASP A 464 16.97 -6.06 -6.26
N PHE A 465 16.86 -5.76 -4.97
CA PHE A 465 17.36 -4.50 -4.43
C PHE A 465 17.74 -4.59 -2.97
N ASP A 466 18.78 -3.83 -2.61
CA ASP A 466 19.06 -3.40 -1.25
C ASP A 466 18.71 -1.90 -1.17
N LEU A 467 17.99 -1.47 -0.14
CA LEU A 467 17.56 -0.07 0.06
C LEU A 467 17.80 0.34 1.52
N ASP A 468 18.36 1.53 1.70
CA ASP A 468 18.34 2.27 2.95
C ASP A 468 17.63 3.60 2.69
N GLY A 469 16.77 4.03 3.60
CA GLY A 469 15.95 5.23 3.39
C GLY A 469 15.49 5.89 4.69
N TYR A 470 15.49 7.21 4.70
CA TYR A 470 15.09 8.02 5.86
C TYR A 470 14.06 9.04 5.41
N THR A 471 12.90 9.01 6.04
CA THR A 471 11.73 9.79 5.62
C THR A 471 11.17 10.55 6.82
N GLU A 472 10.88 11.82 6.62
CA GLU A 472 10.10 12.62 7.55
C GLU A 472 8.77 13.02 6.89
N ILE A 473 7.67 12.68 7.54
CA ILE A 473 6.31 13.00 7.10
C ILE A 473 5.78 14.12 7.97
N THR A 474 5.30 15.18 7.34
CA THR A 474 4.61 16.30 7.99
C THR A 474 3.18 16.39 7.50
N ALA A 475 2.30 16.87 8.38
CA ALA A 475 0.92 17.12 8.02
C ALA A 475 0.77 18.39 7.18
N GLY A 476 -0.16 18.35 6.23
CA GLY A 476 -0.43 19.41 5.27
C GLY A 476 0.35 19.22 3.97
N GLY A 477 -0.35 19.42 2.85
CA GLY A 477 0.15 19.26 1.50
C GLY A 477 0.38 20.61 0.84
N ALA A 478 0.11 20.72 -0.46
CA ALA A 478 0.36 21.97 -1.20
C ALA A 478 -0.63 23.08 -0.78
N ASP A 479 -1.87 22.71 -0.47
CA ASP A 479 -2.89 23.59 0.09
C ASP A 479 -3.84 22.80 1.02
N GLY A 480 -3.95 23.20 2.29
CA GLY A 480 -4.82 22.53 3.26
C GLY A 480 -4.19 21.32 3.96
N GLY A 481 -4.95 20.22 4.00
CA GLY A 481 -4.60 18.90 4.52
C GLY A 481 -3.64 18.15 3.60
N GLY A 482 -3.60 16.83 3.69
CA GLY A 482 -2.67 15.99 2.94
C GLY A 482 -1.36 15.76 3.69
N ILE A 483 -0.37 15.23 2.99
CA ILE A 483 0.94 14.91 3.57
C ILE A 483 2.07 15.55 2.79
N ARG A 484 3.13 15.91 3.49
CA ARG A 484 4.39 16.36 2.93
C ARG A 484 5.53 15.46 3.38
N ILE A 485 6.39 15.13 2.43
CA ILE A 485 7.50 14.20 2.61
C ILE A 485 8.81 14.89 2.27
N ASP A 486 9.74 14.79 3.21
CA ASP A 486 11.17 14.95 2.97
C ASP A 486 11.83 13.58 3.14
N GLY A 487 12.78 13.24 2.29
CA GLY A 487 13.47 11.96 2.43
C GLY A 487 14.71 11.79 1.58
N ASP A 488 15.56 10.87 2.03
CA ASP A 488 16.80 10.48 1.37
C ASP A 488 16.83 8.95 1.26
N TYR A 489 17.12 8.43 0.07
CA TYR A 489 17.06 7.00 -0.25
C TYR A 489 18.26 6.58 -1.08
N TYR A 490 18.81 5.41 -0.79
CA TYR A 490 19.89 4.84 -1.56
C TYR A 490 19.63 3.37 -1.88
N PHE A 491 19.46 3.08 -3.17
CA PHE A 491 19.47 1.72 -3.68
C PHE A 491 20.91 1.28 -3.94
N SER A 492 21.27 0.12 -3.41
CA SER A 492 22.55 -0.54 -3.64
C SER A 492 22.34 -1.97 -4.13
N ASN A 493 23.38 -2.57 -4.73
CA ASN A 493 23.36 -3.95 -5.24
C ASN A 493 22.11 -4.31 -6.06
N THR A 494 21.57 -3.34 -6.82
CA THR A 494 20.24 -3.47 -7.41
C THR A 494 20.31 -3.99 -8.84
N ASN A 495 19.41 -4.89 -9.21
CA ASN A 495 19.23 -5.38 -10.57
C ASN A 495 17.79 -5.16 -11.01
N ILE A 496 17.58 -4.60 -12.20
CA ILE A 496 16.27 -4.24 -12.72
C ILE A 496 16.06 -4.91 -14.07
N GLY A 497 15.03 -5.74 -14.17
CA GLY A 497 14.57 -6.36 -15.42
C GLY A 497 13.68 -5.38 -16.19
N LEU A 498 14.27 -4.72 -17.20
CA LEU A 498 13.55 -3.74 -18.03
C LEU A 498 12.58 -4.44 -18.98
N SER A 499 12.99 -5.56 -19.57
CA SER A 499 12.13 -6.42 -20.37
C SER A 499 12.70 -7.81 -20.25
N VAL A 500 12.02 -8.70 -19.53
CA VAL A 500 12.51 -10.04 -19.20
C VAL A 500 11.40 -11.06 -19.43
N ASP A 501 11.79 -12.22 -19.96
CA ASP A 501 10.89 -13.37 -20.09
C ASP A 501 10.79 -14.16 -18.78
N GLU A 502 9.90 -15.14 -18.75
CA GLU A 502 9.66 -16.03 -17.61
C GLU A 502 10.89 -16.89 -17.25
N ASN A 503 11.91 -16.95 -18.11
CA ASN A 503 13.18 -17.64 -17.87
C ASN A 503 14.29 -16.67 -17.38
N GLY A 504 13.94 -15.41 -17.13
CA GLY A 504 14.87 -14.37 -16.67
C GLY A 504 15.83 -13.86 -17.76
N GLN A 505 15.55 -14.12 -19.04
CA GLN A 505 16.33 -13.62 -20.16
C GLN A 505 15.72 -12.33 -20.71
N GLY A 506 16.54 -11.34 -21.01
CA GLY A 506 16.05 -10.09 -21.57
C GLY A 506 17.04 -8.94 -21.45
N ILE A 507 16.52 -7.75 -21.20
CA ILE A 507 17.29 -6.53 -20.97
C ILE A 507 17.30 -6.26 -19.46
N TRP A 508 18.51 -6.22 -18.90
CA TRP A 508 18.72 -5.97 -17.48
C TRP A 508 19.57 -4.72 -17.26
N ALA A 509 19.20 -3.88 -16.31
CA ALA A 509 20.11 -2.91 -15.70
C ALA A 509 20.68 -3.55 -14.43
N THR A 510 22.01 -3.71 -14.36
CA THR A 510 22.66 -4.50 -13.29
C THR A 510 23.72 -3.68 -12.56
N ASP A 511 23.92 -4.02 -11.29
CA ASP A 511 24.67 -3.26 -10.29
C ASP A 511 24.28 -1.78 -10.29
N VAL A 512 22.96 -1.54 -10.26
CA VAL A 512 22.39 -0.20 -10.18
C VAL A 512 22.66 0.36 -8.79
N LYS A 513 23.22 1.56 -8.76
CA LYS A 513 23.26 2.43 -7.58
C LYS A 513 22.34 3.60 -7.83
N TYR A 514 21.39 3.85 -6.94
CA TYR A 514 20.46 4.96 -7.13
C TYR A 514 20.30 5.77 -5.85
N ASP A 515 20.84 6.98 -5.89
CA ASP A 515 20.77 7.98 -4.81
C ASP A 515 19.64 8.96 -5.11
N ILE A 516 18.72 9.15 -4.17
CA ILE A 516 17.50 9.95 -4.34
C ILE A 516 17.30 10.85 -3.13
N HIS A 517 17.04 12.12 -3.40
CA HIS A 517 16.70 13.10 -2.38
C HIS A 517 15.44 13.84 -2.76
N LEU A 518 14.52 13.93 -1.81
CA LEU A 518 13.20 14.49 -1.93
C LEU A 518 13.04 15.61 -0.90
N ARG A 519 12.59 16.78 -1.34
CA ARG A 519 12.26 17.91 -0.47
C ARG A 519 10.91 18.49 -0.88
N ASP A 520 10.03 18.72 0.09
CA ASP A 520 8.71 19.32 -0.09
C ASP A 520 7.87 18.56 -1.13
N ILE A 521 7.82 17.23 -1.01
CA ILE A 521 6.94 16.40 -1.85
C ILE A 521 5.57 16.32 -1.17
N THR A 522 4.53 16.83 -1.82
CA THR A 522 3.17 16.80 -1.25
C THR A 522 2.29 15.80 -1.98
N PHE A 523 1.37 15.19 -1.24
CA PHE A 523 0.32 14.33 -1.77
C PHE A 523 -1.00 14.92 -1.32
N ASP A 524 -1.84 15.24 -2.30
CA ASP A 524 -3.08 15.97 -2.12
C ASP A 524 -4.20 15.27 -2.91
N VAL A 525 -5.39 15.13 -2.31
CA VAL A 525 -6.59 14.79 -3.08
C VAL A 525 -7.29 16.08 -3.45
N GLU A 526 -7.34 16.38 -4.74
CA GLU A 526 -8.02 17.55 -5.27
C GLU A 526 -9.34 17.17 -5.95
N ALA A 527 -10.17 18.17 -6.26
CA ALA A 527 -11.46 17.95 -6.93
C ALA A 527 -11.30 17.21 -8.27
N ASP A 528 -10.25 17.52 -9.03
CA ASP A 528 -9.99 16.97 -10.36
C ASP A 528 -9.12 15.70 -10.37
N GLY A 529 -8.55 15.29 -9.23
CA GLY A 529 -7.71 14.09 -9.17
C GLY A 529 -6.76 14.03 -7.96
N LEU A 530 -5.95 12.98 -7.92
CA LEU A 530 -4.86 12.83 -6.96
C LEU A 530 -3.64 13.57 -7.52
N LYS A 531 -3.03 14.46 -6.73
CA LYS A 531 -1.85 15.21 -7.14
C LYS A 531 -0.67 14.94 -6.22
N ILE A 532 0.48 14.75 -6.85
CA ILE A 532 1.78 14.63 -6.21
C ILE A 532 2.60 15.82 -6.70
N ASN A 533 2.77 16.82 -5.84
CA ASN A 533 3.59 17.98 -6.15
C ASN A 533 5.01 17.70 -5.68
N ARG A 534 5.98 17.91 -6.57
CA ARG A 534 7.41 17.68 -6.28
C ARG A 534 8.11 19.02 -6.17
N GLY A 535 8.22 19.52 -4.94
CA GLY A 535 8.87 20.80 -4.64
C GLY A 535 10.30 20.87 -5.17
N GLU A 536 11.19 20.05 -4.63
CA GLU A 536 12.55 19.87 -5.13
C GLU A 536 12.98 18.39 -5.03
N GLN A 537 13.62 17.89 -6.09
CA GLN A 537 14.16 16.54 -6.11
C GLN A 537 15.48 16.53 -6.88
N TRP A 538 16.47 15.80 -6.37
CA TRP A 538 17.65 15.44 -7.15
C TRP A 538 18.00 13.98 -6.94
N SER A 539 18.57 13.37 -7.98
CA SER A 539 18.93 11.96 -7.92
C SER A 539 20.06 11.61 -8.87
N THR A 540 20.78 10.53 -8.55
CA THR A 540 21.83 9.95 -9.40
C THR A 540 21.63 8.45 -9.52
N MET A 541 21.16 7.99 -10.68
CA MET A 541 21.11 6.58 -11.03
C MET A 541 22.35 6.21 -11.84
N ASP A 542 23.13 5.24 -11.37
CA ASP A 542 24.31 4.72 -12.05
C ASP A 542 24.13 3.22 -12.33
N ILE A 543 23.81 2.91 -13.58
CA ILE A 543 23.67 1.54 -14.08
C ILE A 543 25.05 1.09 -14.55
N ALA A 544 25.72 0.26 -13.74
CA ALA A 544 27.06 -0.21 -14.09
C ALA A 544 27.06 -1.02 -15.39
N ASN A 545 26.02 -1.81 -15.64
CA ASN A 545 25.92 -2.67 -16.82
C ASN A 545 24.48 -2.78 -17.32
N LEU A 546 24.20 -2.21 -18.50
CA LEU A 546 23.00 -2.55 -19.26
C LEU A 546 23.26 -3.84 -20.04
N ARG A 547 22.64 -4.96 -19.68
CA ARG A 547 22.90 -6.28 -20.25
C ARG A 547 21.79 -6.76 -21.17
N TRP A 548 22.17 -7.58 -22.15
CA TRP A 548 21.26 -8.44 -22.90
C TRP A 548 21.58 -9.91 -22.59
N GLY A 549 20.56 -10.67 -22.17
CA GLY A 549 20.64 -12.07 -21.74
C GLY A 549 20.14 -12.18 -20.30
N ASP A 550 20.85 -12.93 -19.47
CA ASP A 550 20.58 -12.98 -18.03
C ASP A 550 21.27 -11.85 -17.26
N LYS A 551 20.81 -11.58 -16.03
CA LYS A 551 21.38 -10.53 -15.17
C LYS A 551 22.85 -10.75 -14.77
N ASN A 552 23.34 -11.99 -14.72
CA ASN A 552 24.68 -12.30 -14.21
C ASN A 552 25.73 -12.48 -15.33
N SER A 553 25.38 -13.16 -16.41
CA SER A 553 26.29 -13.54 -17.50
C SER A 553 25.95 -12.90 -18.84
N GLY A 554 24.86 -12.13 -18.90
CA GLY A 554 24.44 -11.39 -20.08
C GLY A 554 25.50 -10.39 -20.54
N ARG A 555 25.53 -10.12 -21.85
CA ARG A 555 26.50 -9.23 -22.47
C ARG A 555 26.18 -7.77 -22.10
N SER A 556 27.15 -7.07 -21.53
CA SER A 556 27.05 -5.62 -21.28
C SER A 556 27.09 -4.81 -22.58
N LEU A 557 26.15 -3.87 -22.68
CA LEU A 557 25.99 -2.84 -23.71
C LEU A 557 26.56 -1.50 -23.27
N GLY A 558 27.20 -1.43 -22.10
CA GLY A 558 27.76 -0.21 -21.54
C GLY A 558 27.18 0.18 -20.18
N ARG A 559 27.67 1.29 -19.64
CA ARG A 559 27.20 1.93 -18.42
C ARG A 559 26.35 3.15 -18.77
N VAL A 560 25.26 3.35 -18.03
CA VAL A 560 24.39 4.52 -18.18
C VAL A 560 24.30 5.20 -16.82
N LYS A 561 24.68 6.48 -16.76
CA LYS A 561 24.52 7.31 -15.57
C LYS A 561 23.56 8.46 -15.86
N LEU A 562 22.53 8.58 -15.04
CA LEU A 562 21.48 9.59 -15.12
C LEU A 562 21.50 10.42 -13.83
N GLU A 563 21.85 11.69 -13.94
CA GLU A 563 21.72 12.70 -12.89
C GLU A 563 20.46 13.52 -13.22
N ARG A 564 19.53 13.66 -12.25
CA ARG A 564 18.29 14.46 -12.41
C ARG A 564 18.25 15.55 -11.35
N PHE A 565 17.74 16.72 -11.75
CA PHE A 565 17.43 17.82 -10.85
C PHE A 565 16.15 18.51 -11.30
N GLU A 566 15.15 18.49 -10.44
CA GLU A 566 13.80 18.95 -10.73
C GLU A 566 13.33 19.89 -9.62
N GLN A 567 12.62 20.96 -10.01
CA GLN A 567 12.02 21.93 -9.08
C GLN A 567 10.64 22.33 -9.59
N GLY A 568 9.60 22.11 -8.78
CA GLY A 568 8.21 22.39 -9.15
C GLY A 568 7.64 21.43 -10.20
N SER A 569 8.08 20.17 -10.19
CA SER A 569 7.49 19.07 -10.97
C SER A 569 6.16 18.63 -10.34
N SER A 570 5.32 17.92 -11.08
CA SER A 570 4.09 17.34 -10.54
C SER A 570 3.67 16.08 -11.30
N LEU A 571 2.94 15.20 -10.63
CA LEU A 571 2.25 14.06 -11.21
C LEU A 571 0.80 14.11 -10.77
N ALA A 572 -0.15 13.98 -11.70
CA ALA A 572 -1.57 13.95 -11.38
C ALA A 572 -2.23 12.71 -12.00
N ILE A 573 -3.11 12.08 -11.23
CA ILE A 573 -3.96 10.98 -11.68
C ILE A 573 -5.40 11.48 -11.67
N MET A 574 -6.03 11.49 -12.83
CA MET A 574 -7.36 12.05 -13.03
C MET A 574 -8.29 11.01 -13.65
N PRO A 575 -9.58 11.00 -13.26
CA PRO A 575 -10.58 10.14 -13.87
C PRO A 575 -10.92 10.57 -15.30
N GLY A 576 -11.26 9.58 -16.13
CA GLY A 576 -11.53 9.72 -17.54
C GLY A 576 -10.29 9.41 -18.38
N GLY A 577 -10.34 8.30 -19.11
CA GLY A 577 -9.26 7.82 -19.96
C GLY A 577 -9.25 8.48 -21.35
N ALA A 578 -8.92 7.72 -22.39
CA ALA A 578 -8.61 8.28 -23.71
C ALA A 578 -9.86 8.73 -24.49
N GLY A 579 -11.02 8.16 -24.15
CA GLY A 579 -12.34 8.51 -24.67
C GLY A 579 -12.43 8.38 -26.19
N GLN A 580 -13.06 9.36 -26.84
CA GLN A 580 -13.24 9.35 -28.29
C GLN A 580 -11.96 9.74 -29.06
N VAL A 581 -11.51 8.87 -29.96
CA VAL A 581 -10.26 9.02 -30.72
C VAL A 581 -10.46 8.71 -32.21
N CYS A 582 -9.91 9.56 -33.07
CA CYS A 582 -9.76 9.27 -34.49
C CYS A 582 -8.36 8.68 -34.77
N VAL A 583 -8.28 7.36 -34.98
CA VAL A 583 -7.04 6.65 -35.29
C VAL A 583 -6.71 6.75 -36.78
N GLY A 584 -5.47 7.12 -37.11
CA GLY A 584 -5.00 7.19 -38.50
C GLY A 584 -5.41 8.45 -39.26
N ALA A 585 -6.17 9.36 -38.66
CA ALA A 585 -6.44 10.70 -39.18
C ALA A 585 -6.57 11.73 -38.04
N SER A 586 -6.93 12.97 -38.37
CA SER A 586 -7.17 14.03 -37.37
C SER A 586 -8.55 14.64 -37.61
N ALA A 587 -9.51 14.28 -36.76
CA ALA A 587 -10.91 14.67 -36.88
C ALA A 587 -11.59 14.70 -35.51
N ALA A 588 -12.69 15.45 -35.39
CA ALA A 588 -13.37 15.69 -34.12
C ALA A 588 -14.67 14.88 -33.94
N ASP A 589 -15.13 14.20 -34.98
CA ASP A 589 -16.30 13.34 -34.95
C ASP A 589 -16.10 12.13 -35.89
N GLU A 590 -16.95 11.12 -35.71
CA GLU A 590 -16.90 9.87 -36.46
C GLU A 590 -16.96 10.08 -37.98
N ALA A 591 -17.90 10.93 -38.44
CA ALA A 591 -18.12 11.17 -39.87
C ALA A 591 -16.91 11.82 -40.53
N SER A 592 -16.32 12.82 -39.88
CA SER A 592 -15.11 13.51 -40.35
C SER A 592 -13.88 12.60 -40.28
N CYS A 593 -13.80 11.75 -39.26
CA CYS A 593 -12.74 10.75 -39.13
C CYS A 593 -12.75 9.77 -40.30
N GLY A 594 -13.90 9.16 -40.57
CA GLY A 594 -14.08 8.25 -41.71
C GLY A 594 -13.79 8.92 -43.06
N SER A 595 -14.27 10.16 -43.25
CA SER A 595 -14.00 10.91 -44.48
C SER A 595 -12.51 11.25 -44.70
N SER A 596 -11.74 11.32 -43.60
CA SER A 596 -10.30 11.58 -43.61
C SER A 596 -9.47 10.30 -43.70
N GLY A 597 -10.11 9.14 -43.84
CA GLY A 597 -9.47 7.83 -43.88
C GLY A 597 -9.03 7.31 -42.52
N GLY A 598 -9.52 7.90 -41.43
CA GLY A 598 -9.30 7.43 -40.06
C GLY A 598 -10.42 6.48 -39.59
N ARG A 599 -10.15 5.79 -38.49
CA ARG A 599 -11.11 4.96 -37.74
C ARG A 599 -11.51 5.70 -36.47
N TRP A 600 -12.81 5.80 -36.22
CA TRP A 600 -13.32 6.32 -34.95
C TRP A 600 -13.31 5.20 -33.91
N GLU A 601 -12.82 5.49 -32.72
CA GLU A 601 -12.88 4.62 -31.55
C GLU A 601 -13.54 5.42 -30.43
N ASP A 602 -14.63 4.89 -29.89
CA ASP A 602 -15.26 5.39 -28.68
C ASP A 602 -14.89 4.46 -27.54
N ARG A 603 -13.90 4.86 -26.75
CA ARG A 603 -13.30 3.98 -25.73
C ARG A 603 -14.11 3.91 -24.44
N GLY A 604 -15.10 4.78 -24.28
CA GLY A 604 -15.97 4.83 -23.11
C GLY A 604 -15.74 6.08 -22.25
N GLU A 605 -16.41 6.12 -21.09
CA GLU A 605 -16.36 7.27 -20.17
C GLU A 605 -15.47 7.02 -18.94
N GLN A 606 -15.14 5.76 -18.65
CA GLN A 606 -14.21 5.36 -17.59
C GLN A 606 -12.75 5.54 -18.05
N GLY A 607 -11.81 4.92 -17.35
CA GLY A 607 -10.37 5.02 -17.62
C GLY A 607 -9.65 6.06 -16.78
N MET A 608 -8.32 6.08 -16.95
CA MET A 608 -7.43 6.91 -16.15
C MET A 608 -6.56 7.79 -17.05
N THR A 609 -6.36 9.04 -16.67
CA THR A 609 -5.35 9.92 -17.25
C THR A 609 -4.26 10.25 -16.24
N ILE A 610 -3.02 9.93 -16.61
CA ILE A 610 -1.82 10.27 -15.86
C ILE A 610 -1.16 11.47 -16.51
N ALA A 611 -1.04 12.58 -15.80
CA ALA A 611 -0.40 13.80 -16.25
C ALA A 611 0.90 14.06 -15.50
N LEU A 612 2.04 13.96 -16.20
CA LEU A 612 3.36 14.24 -15.68
C LEU A 612 3.85 15.61 -16.16
N LYS A 613 4.25 16.46 -15.22
CA LYS A 613 5.06 17.65 -15.44
C LYS A 613 6.44 17.42 -14.83
N ALA A 614 7.47 17.33 -15.66
CA ALA A 614 8.87 17.32 -15.23
C ALA A 614 9.50 18.69 -15.52
N ALA A 615 9.74 19.48 -14.48
CA ALA A 615 10.38 20.78 -14.56
C ALA A 615 11.89 20.65 -14.29
N PHE A 616 12.65 20.31 -15.33
CA PHE A 616 14.11 20.14 -15.24
C PHE A 616 14.78 21.49 -14.94
N ALA A 617 15.35 21.61 -13.74
CA ALA A 617 16.01 22.82 -13.27
C ALA A 617 17.41 22.98 -13.88
N ASN A 618 17.89 24.23 -13.91
CA ASN A 618 19.29 24.49 -14.26
C ASN A 618 20.21 24.03 -13.14
N ALA A 619 21.44 23.62 -13.47
CA ALA A 619 22.46 23.28 -12.48
C ALA A 619 22.60 24.38 -11.41
N GLY A 620 22.59 23.98 -10.15
CA GLY A 620 22.57 24.90 -9.02
C GLY A 620 22.77 24.20 -7.67
N SER A 621 22.86 25.01 -6.61
CA SER A 621 22.81 24.50 -5.25
C SER A 621 21.39 24.08 -4.91
N THR A 622 21.24 22.98 -4.20
CA THR A 622 19.96 22.53 -3.63
C THR A 622 19.46 23.54 -2.59
N THR A 623 18.15 23.54 -2.33
CA THR A 623 17.52 24.49 -1.39
C THR A 623 18.03 24.30 0.03
N ASP A 624 18.33 23.06 0.42
CA ASP A 624 18.95 22.72 1.70
C ASP A 624 20.47 22.97 1.76
N GLY A 625 21.10 23.33 0.64
CA GLY A 625 22.52 23.64 0.53
C GLY A 625 23.45 22.44 0.67
N THR A 626 22.93 21.21 0.66
CA THR A 626 23.71 19.98 0.85
C THR A 626 24.49 19.57 -0.40
N ALA A 627 24.00 19.91 -1.59
CA ALA A 627 24.57 19.47 -2.85
C ALA A 627 24.57 20.55 -3.94
N THR A 628 25.29 20.27 -5.02
CA THR A 628 25.14 20.97 -6.30
C THR A 628 24.56 19.97 -7.30
N ALA A 629 23.29 20.17 -7.64
CA ALA A 629 22.53 19.28 -8.50
C ALA A 629 22.48 19.79 -9.94
N ARG A 630 22.27 18.87 -10.89
CA ARG A 630 22.11 19.16 -12.32
C ARG A 630 21.47 17.98 -13.02
N ASN A 631 21.06 18.21 -14.27
CA ASN A 631 20.55 17.18 -15.16
C ASN A 631 21.65 16.72 -16.13
N ARG A 632 22.00 15.44 -16.14
CA ARG A 632 23.03 14.90 -17.03
C ARG A 632 22.77 13.45 -17.40
N LEU A 633 22.89 13.13 -18.68
CA LEU A 633 22.94 11.76 -19.18
C LEU A 633 24.36 11.44 -19.65
N THR A 634 24.95 10.40 -19.08
CA THR A 634 26.24 9.85 -19.53
C THR A 634 26.05 8.42 -20.00
N TRP A 635 26.47 8.11 -21.22
CA TRP A 635 26.53 6.74 -21.72
C TRP A 635 27.99 6.38 -22.04
N GLU A 636 28.46 5.30 -21.44
CA GLU A 636 29.85 4.84 -21.51
C GLU A 636 29.97 3.46 -22.16
N ASN A 637 30.83 3.36 -23.17
CA ASN A 637 31.09 2.14 -23.93
C ASN A 637 32.58 1.84 -24.08
N ASN A 638 32.91 0.63 -24.57
CA ASN A 638 34.29 0.18 -24.79
C ASN A 638 35.15 0.24 -23.51
N ARG A 639 34.55 -0.15 -22.39
CA ARG A 639 35.22 -0.19 -21.08
C ARG A 639 36.19 -1.35 -21.00
N VAL A 640 37.20 -1.21 -20.15
CA VAL A 640 38.16 -2.26 -19.81
C VAL A 640 37.50 -3.24 -18.86
N GLU A 641 37.62 -4.54 -19.14
CA GLU A 641 37.18 -5.58 -18.20
C GLU A 641 38.12 -5.66 -17.00
N THR A 642 37.57 -5.89 -15.81
CA THR A 642 38.34 -6.07 -14.57
C THR A 642 39.32 -7.25 -14.68
N SER A 643 38.89 -8.31 -15.37
CA SER A 643 39.73 -9.41 -15.83
C SER A 643 39.17 -10.01 -17.12
N ALA A 644 40.03 -10.52 -17.99
CA ALA A 644 39.64 -10.97 -19.32
C ALA A 644 38.59 -12.10 -19.26
N GLY A 645 37.42 -11.85 -19.84
CA GLY A 645 36.29 -12.78 -19.88
C GLY A 645 35.43 -12.78 -18.61
N SER A 646 35.64 -11.84 -17.69
CA SER A 646 34.82 -11.74 -16.47
C SER A 646 33.40 -11.22 -16.72
N GLY A 647 33.20 -10.45 -17.79
CA GLY A 647 31.94 -9.74 -18.01
C GLY A 647 31.72 -8.54 -17.07
N GLU A 648 32.73 -8.21 -16.24
CA GLU A 648 32.72 -7.08 -15.32
C GLU A 648 33.64 -5.97 -15.80
N TYR A 649 33.15 -4.72 -15.79
CA TYR A 649 33.79 -3.60 -16.46
C TYR A 649 34.15 -2.47 -15.49
N ILE A 650 35.32 -1.86 -15.70
CA ILE A 650 35.81 -0.73 -14.91
C ILE A 650 35.11 0.55 -15.38
N SER A 651 34.40 1.23 -14.48
CA SER A 651 33.79 2.55 -14.75
C SER A 651 34.83 3.61 -15.13
N ASP A 652 34.44 4.53 -16.00
CA ASP A 652 35.27 5.63 -16.51
C ASP A 652 36.52 5.23 -17.31
N SER A 653 36.65 3.96 -17.68
CA SER A 653 37.74 3.42 -18.50
C SER A 653 37.43 3.42 -20.01
N GLY A 654 36.18 3.72 -20.37
CA GLY A 654 35.67 3.69 -21.73
C GLY A 654 35.52 5.07 -22.38
N THR A 655 34.90 5.07 -23.57
CA THR A 655 34.48 6.29 -24.26
C THR A 655 33.10 6.70 -23.78
N GLN A 656 32.92 7.98 -23.45
CA GLN A 656 31.66 8.52 -22.94
C GLN A 656 31.05 9.53 -23.92
N ILE A 657 29.73 9.46 -24.08
CA ILE A 657 28.90 10.57 -24.60
C ILE A 657 28.14 11.18 -23.42
N ILE A 658 28.19 12.50 -23.29
CA ILE A 658 27.62 13.23 -22.16
C ILE A 658 26.69 14.31 -22.70
N PHE A 659 25.43 14.26 -22.31
CA PHE A 659 24.47 15.34 -22.48
C PHE A 659 24.42 16.09 -21.15
N ASP A 660 25.09 17.23 -21.09
CA ASP A 660 25.33 17.96 -19.85
C ASP A 660 24.36 19.12 -19.66
N ASN A 661 23.88 19.25 -18.42
CA ASN A 661 22.98 20.28 -17.91
C ASN A 661 21.80 20.56 -18.85
N TYR A 662 20.93 19.57 -19.02
CA TYR A 662 19.69 19.79 -19.77
C TYR A 662 18.58 20.35 -18.87
N SER A 663 17.82 21.34 -19.34
CA SER A 663 16.81 22.02 -18.54
C SER A 663 15.61 22.45 -19.39
N THR A 664 14.45 22.65 -18.77
CA THR A 664 13.26 23.17 -19.45
C THR A 664 13.08 24.67 -19.18
N ASN A 665 12.42 25.35 -20.10
CA ASN A 665 12.13 26.78 -20.00
C ASN A 665 10.81 27.12 -20.72
N ASP A 666 10.13 28.17 -20.31
CA ASP A 666 8.91 28.66 -20.96
C ASP A 666 9.17 29.68 -22.10
N GLY A 667 10.44 29.95 -22.41
CA GLY A 667 10.88 30.85 -23.48
C GLY A 667 10.86 32.33 -23.08
N ARG A 668 10.81 32.65 -21.79
CA ARG A 668 10.81 34.04 -21.26
C ARG A 668 12.19 34.55 -20.84
N GLY A 669 13.24 33.78 -21.08
CA GLY A 669 14.63 34.17 -20.77
C GLY A 669 14.98 33.99 -19.29
N THR A 670 15.73 34.92 -18.69
CA THR A 670 16.29 34.74 -17.33
C THR A 670 15.29 34.96 -16.19
N SER A 671 14.06 35.41 -16.49
CA SER A 671 12.97 35.57 -15.52
C SER A 671 11.90 34.49 -15.66
N ASP A 672 12.28 33.38 -16.28
CA ASP A 672 11.40 32.25 -16.55
C ASP A 672 11.24 31.40 -15.30
N THR A 673 10.00 31.04 -14.99
CA THR A 673 9.60 30.26 -13.82
C THR A 673 9.54 28.76 -14.10
N ASN A 674 9.73 28.34 -15.36
CA ASN A 674 9.63 26.94 -15.81
C ASN A 674 8.28 26.29 -15.45
N ASP A 675 7.20 27.08 -15.46
CA ASP A 675 5.88 26.62 -15.01
C ASP A 675 5.31 25.53 -15.93
N TYR A 676 5.71 25.49 -17.19
CA TYR A 676 5.25 24.48 -18.15
C TYR A 676 6.05 23.19 -18.08
N GLY A 677 7.38 23.26 -17.99
CA GLY A 677 8.23 22.08 -17.97
C GLY A 677 8.10 21.16 -19.20
N PHE A 678 8.49 19.90 -19.02
CA PHE A 678 8.21 18.78 -19.91
C PHE A 678 6.90 18.11 -19.49
N GLN A 679 5.93 18.06 -20.40
CA GLN A 679 4.60 17.48 -20.18
C GLN A 679 4.53 16.12 -20.85
N ALA A 680 4.04 15.12 -20.12
CA ALA A 680 3.68 13.81 -20.64
C ALA A 680 2.34 13.37 -20.06
N ASN A 681 1.28 13.50 -20.86
CA ASN A 681 -0.08 13.10 -20.49
C ASN A 681 -0.40 11.77 -21.17
N LEU A 682 -0.74 10.76 -20.39
CA LEU A 682 -1.08 9.42 -20.85
C LEU A 682 -2.51 9.11 -20.40
N SER A 683 -3.43 9.05 -21.35
CA SER A 683 -4.78 8.56 -21.11
C SER A 683 -4.84 7.08 -21.49
N ILE A 684 -5.29 6.25 -20.55
CA ILE A 684 -5.23 4.79 -20.61
C ILE A 684 -6.66 4.25 -20.52
N ASP A 685 -7.01 3.41 -21.49
CA ASP A 685 -8.23 2.59 -21.51
C ASP A 685 -7.88 1.14 -21.86
N VAL A 686 -8.82 0.23 -21.60
CA VAL A 686 -8.84 -1.11 -22.20
C VAL A 686 -9.85 -1.10 -23.34
N TYR A 687 -9.47 -1.50 -24.55
CA TYR A 687 -10.35 -1.38 -25.72
C TYR A 687 -10.20 -2.49 -26.77
N GLU A 688 -11.27 -2.72 -27.55
CA GLU A 688 -11.28 -3.58 -28.72
C GLU A 688 -10.28 -3.12 -29.79
N THR A 689 -9.37 -4.00 -30.16
CA THR A 689 -8.27 -3.68 -31.07
C THR A 689 -8.32 -4.51 -32.34
N LYS A 690 -8.20 -3.82 -33.47
CA LYS A 690 -8.14 -4.45 -34.79
C LYS A 690 -6.80 -5.17 -35.00
N VAL A 691 -6.83 -6.50 -34.99
CA VAL A 691 -5.69 -7.37 -35.34
C VAL A 691 -5.88 -7.92 -36.74
N LEU A 692 -4.90 -7.69 -37.61
CA LEU A 692 -4.93 -8.13 -39.01
C LEU A 692 -4.04 -9.34 -39.23
N LYS A 693 -4.56 -10.31 -39.98
CA LYS A 693 -3.77 -11.42 -40.48
C LYS A 693 -2.62 -10.93 -41.36
N LYS A 694 -1.43 -11.49 -41.16
CA LYS A 694 -0.19 -11.05 -41.82
C LYS A 694 0.21 -11.89 -43.04
N THR A 695 -0.43 -13.02 -43.25
CA THR A 695 -0.14 -13.98 -44.33
C THR A 695 -1.42 -14.68 -44.79
N ASP A 696 -1.45 -15.18 -46.02
CA ASP A 696 -2.55 -16.01 -46.54
C ASP A 696 -2.48 -17.48 -46.06
N GLU A 697 -1.42 -17.86 -45.35
CA GLU A 697 -1.23 -19.20 -44.78
C GLU A 697 -1.94 -19.35 -43.43
N ASP A 698 -2.18 -20.59 -42.99
CA ASP A 698 -2.67 -20.87 -41.64
C ASP A 698 -1.71 -20.28 -40.60
N ASP A 699 -2.25 -19.75 -39.50
CA ASP A 699 -1.40 -19.26 -38.40
C ASP A 699 -0.81 -20.41 -37.55
N VAL A 700 -0.10 -20.05 -36.48
CA VAL A 700 0.56 -21.02 -35.58
C VAL A 700 -0.42 -22.00 -34.92
N ASN A 701 -1.69 -21.60 -34.80
CA ASN A 701 -2.77 -22.41 -34.23
C ASN A 701 -3.57 -23.18 -35.31
N GLY A 702 -3.18 -23.07 -36.58
CA GLY A 702 -3.83 -23.74 -37.70
C GLY A 702 -5.12 -23.06 -38.17
N VAL A 703 -5.34 -21.78 -37.85
CA VAL A 703 -6.55 -21.04 -38.26
C VAL A 703 -6.32 -20.36 -39.62
N SER A 704 -7.18 -20.69 -40.58
CA SER A 704 -7.12 -20.18 -41.96
C SER A 704 -7.81 -18.83 -42.13
N GLY A 705 -7.39 -18.06 -43.13
CA GLY A 705 -7.83 -16.68 -43.38
C GLY A 705 -6.90 -15.97 -44.38
N ASP A 706 -7.38 -14.89 -45.01
CA ASP A 706 -6.63 -14.17 -46.03
C ASP A 706 -5.84 -12.99 -45.41
N PHE A 707 -4.79 -12.53 -46.09
CA PHE A 707 -4.03 -11.35 -45.70
C PHE A 707 -4.94 -10.13 -45.52
N GLY A 708 -4.88 -9.51 -44.35
CA GLY A 708 -5.67 -8.32 -44.04
C GLY A 708 -7.07 -8.60 -43.47
N ASP A 709 -7.47 -9.86 -43.33
CA ASP A 709 -8.66 -10.23 -42.57
C ASP A 709 -8.46 -9.94 -41.07
N GLU A 710 -9.55 -9.59 -40.38
CA GLU A 710 -9.54 -9.25 -38.96
C GLU A 710 -9.74 -10.49 -38.09
N LEU A 711 -8.94 -10.65 -37.02
CA LEU A 711 -9.14 -11.69 -36.02
C LEU A 711 -10.33 -11.32 -35.13
N ILE A 712 -11.35 -12.17 -35.12
CA ILE A 712 -12.58 -12.03 -34.32
C ILE A 712 -12.76 -13.30 -33.47
N TYR A 713 -12.92 -13.13 -32.16
CA TYR A 713 -13.24 -14.22 -31.23
C TYR A 713 -14.66 -14.75 -31.44
N ASP A 714 -14.88 -16.02 -31.11
CA ASP A 714 -16.22 -16.58 -31.08
C ASP A 714 -17.07 -15.93 -29.98
N ASN A 715 -18.36 -15.72 -30.27
CA ASN A 715 -19.32 -15.28 -29.25
C ASN A 715 -19.84 -16.50 -28.49
N ILE A 716 -19.45 -16.65 -27.22
CA ILE A 716 -20.01 -17.65 -26.31
C ILE A 716 -21.14 -17.09 -25.43
N GLY A 717 -21.37 -15.77 -25.50
CA GLY A 717 -22.41 -15.04 -24.80
C GLY A 717 -23.70 -14.89 -25.61
N THR A 718 -24.40 -13.79 -25.40
CA THR A 718 -25.60 -13.42 -26.14
C THR A 718 -25.31 -12.34 -27.18
N VAL A 719 -26.29 -11.98 -28.01
CA VAL A 719 -26.13 -10.86 -28.95
C VAL A 719 -26.10 -9.52 -28.20
N ASP A 720 -26.89 -9.41 -27.13
CA ASP A 720 -26.98 -8.20 -26.31
C ASP A 720 -25.85 -8.08 -25.28
N ASP A 721 -25.14 -9.19 -25.02
CA ASP A 721 -24.01 -9.30 -24.09
C ASP A 721 -22.98 -10.29 -24.68
N PRO A 722 -22.17 -9.83 -25.66
CA PRO A 722 -21.21 -10.68 -26.34
C PRO A 722 -20.02 -11.00 -25.45
N ILE A 723 -19.73 -12.30 -25.29
CA ILE A 723 -18.60 -12.80 -24.50
C ILE A 723 -17.61 -13.46 -25.45
N ARG A 724 -16.34 -13.06 -25.38
CA ARG A 724 -15.25 -13.64 -26.17
C ARG A 724 -14.96 -15.05 -25.66
N GLY A 725 -15.03 -16.05 -26.54
CA GLY A 725 -14.56 -17.39 -26.23
C GLY A 725 -13.05 -17.54 -26.46
N ASN A 726 -12.58 -18.79 -26.37
CA ASN A 726 -11.16 -19.13 -26.53
C ASN A 726 -10.78 -19.45 -27.99
N SER A 727 -11.72 -19.35 -28.93
CA SER A 727 -11.49 -19.63 -30.36
C SER A 727 -11.67 -18.36 -31.19
N TYR A 728 -11.05 -18.30 -32.37
CA TYR A 728 -11.22 -17.16 -33.26
C TYR A 728 -11.28 -17.57 -34.73
N SER A 729 -11.72 -16.63 -35.55
CA SER A 729 -11.73 -16.73 -37.01
C SER A 729 -11.27 -15.42 -37.63
N TYR A 730 -10.77 -15.49 -38.86
CA TYR A 730 -10.41 -14.31 -39.64
C TYR A 730 -11.58 -13.87 -40.52
N VAL A 731 -11.93 -12.59 -40.46
CA VAL A 731 -13.11 -12.00 -41.12
C VAL A 731 -12.69 -10.77 -41.94
N ALA A 732 -12.93 -10.80 -43.25
CA ALA A 732 -12.53 -9.72 -44.17
C ALA A 732 -13.23 -8.36 -43.93
N SER A 733 -14.46 -8.38 -43.42
CA SER A 733 -15.24 -7.17 -43.12
C SER A 733 -16.21 -7.48 -41.98
N PRO A 734 -15.76 -7.33 -40.72
CA PRO A 734 -16.58 -7.60 -39.55
C PRO A 734 -17.83 -6.69 -39.50
N THR A 735 -18.93 -7.21 -38.96
CA THR A 735 -20.09 -6.40 -38.54
C THR A 735 -19.81 -5.71 -37.22
N GLU A 736 -20.59 -4.68 -36.84
CA GLU A 736 -20.47 -3.99 -35.54
C GLU A 736 -20.48 -4.99 -34.35
N GLU A 737 -21.35 -6.00 -34.39
CA GLU A 737 -21.39 -7.08 -33.39
C GLU A 737 -20.10 -7.92 -33.33
N GLN A 738 -19.47 -8.17 -34.48
CA GLN A 738 -18.20 -8.86 -34.55
C GLN A 738 -17.03 -7.97 -34.11
N GLU A 739 -17.13 -6.66 -34.32
CA GLU A 739 -16.11 -5.71 -33.86
C GLU A 739 -16.00 -5.66 -32.33
N ALA A 740 -17.11 -5.85 -31.62
CA ALA A 740 -17.12 -6.00 -30.16
C ALA A 740 -16.33 -7.24 -29.69
N LEU A 741 -16.14 -8.25 -30.55
CA LEU A 741 -15.41 -9.49 -30.25
C LEU A 741 -13.96 -9.46 -30.77
N ARG A 742 -13.46 -8.29 -31.18
CA ARG A 742 -12.03 -8.10 -31.43
C ARG A 742 -11.21 -8.38 -30.17
N PRO A 743 -9.92 -8.75 -30.30
CA PRO A 743 -9.00 -8.81 -29.18
C PRO A 743 -9.03 -7.53 -28.35
N LEU A 744 -9.02 -7.68 -27.03
CA LEU A 744 -8.80 -6.57 -26.13
C LEU A 744 -7.32 -6.19 -26.12
N GLY A 745 -7.04 -4.90 -25.95
CA GLY A 745 -5.68 -4.39 -25.82
C GLY A 745 -5.63 -3.13 -24.97
N PHE A 746 -4.43 -2.79 -24.53
CA PHE A 746 -4.16 -1.51 -23.88
C PHE A 746 -4.21 -0.40 -24.90
N ALA A 747 -5.09 0.57 -24.69
CA ALA A 747 -5.33 1.67 -25.59
C ALA A 747 -4.85 2.97 -24.94
N VAL A 748 -3.68 3.46 -25.36
CA VAL A 748 -3.02 4.62 -24.75
C VAL A 748 -3.02 5.80 -25.72
N LYS A 749 -3.51 6.94 -25.26
CA LYS A 749 -3.37 8.24 -25.93
C LYS A 749 -2.34 9.07 -25.17
N GLY A 750 -1.16 9.19 -25.77
CA GLY A 750 -0.07 10.00 -25.25
C GLY A 750 -0.07 11.40 -25.86
N ASN A 751 0.16 12.41 -25.04
CA ASN A 751 0.56 13.74 -25.48
C ASN A 751 1.85 14.15 -24.76
N ILE A 752 2.91 14.35 -25.52
CA ILE A 752 4.19 14.85 -25.03
C ILE A 752 4.39 16.27 -25.56
N SER A 753 4.67 17.22 -24.66
CA SER A 753 4.92 18.60 -25.07
C SER A 753 5.91 19.32 -24.17
N PHE A 754 6.65 20.26 -24.76
CA PHE A 754 7.47 21.22 -24.02
C PHE A 754 7.62 22.50 -24.84
N LYS A 755 7.76 23.64 -24.16
CA LYS A 755 8.00 24.94 -24.80
C LYS A 755 9.44 25.06 -25.26
N GLU A 756 10.39 24.80 -24.37
CA GLU A 756 11.82 24.82 -24.64
C GLU A 756 12.54 23.76 -23.81
N LEU A 757 13.44 23.01 -24.45
CA LEU A 757 14.38 22.08 -23.83
C LEU A 757 15.80 22.50 -24.25
N ASN A 758 16.60 22.87 -23.26
CA ASN A 758 17.97 23.35 -23.41
C ASN A 758 18.94 22.23 -23.05
N ILE A 759 20.06 22.14 -23.74
CA ILE A 759 21.20 21.29 -23.40
C ILE A 759 22.46 22.15 -23.53
N ASP A 760 23.13 22.41 -22.43
CA ASP A 760 24.31 23.29 -22.40
C ASP A 760 25.43 22.76 -23.28
N ALA A 761 25.73 21.47 -23.17
CA ALA A 761 26.77 20.85 -23.98
C ALA A 761 26.50 19.37 -24.24
N VAL A 762 26.75 18.96 -25.49
CA VAL A 762 26.95 17.54 -25.82
C VAL A 762 28.45 17.32 -25.97
N GLN A 763 29.00 16.44 -25.14
CA GLN A 763 30.43 16.22 -25.02
C GLN A 763 30.79 14.76 -25.33
N LEU A 764 32.01 14.56 -25.83
CA LEU A 764 32.64 13.25 -25.97
C LEU A 764 33.90 13.20 -25.12
N LYS A 765 34.07 12.14 -24.34
CA LYS A 765 35.28 11.89 -23.55
C LYS A 765 35.93 10.59 -24.02
N HIS A 766 37.15 10.69 -24.52
CA HIS A 766 37.99 9.51 -24.81
C HIS A 766 38.65 9.05 -23.51
N PRO A 767 38.89 7.74 -23.29
CA PRO A 767 39.50 7.25 -22.06
C PRO A 767 40.89 7.85 -21.77
N ASP A 768 41.65 8.19 -22.82
CA ASP A 768 43.00 8.77 -22.70
C ASP A 768 43.04 10.28 -22.36
N ILE A 769 41.89 10.96 -22.25
CA ILE A 769 41.83 12.39 -21.93
C ILE A 769 41.08 12.65 -20.63
N ALA A 770 41.63 13.55 -19.81
CA ALA A 770 41.05 13.87 -18.50
C ALA A 770 39.74 14.67 -18.61
N THR A 771 39.63 15.54 -19.61
CA THR A 771 38.49 16.45 -19.79
C THR A 771 37.69 16.09 -21.04
N PRO A 772 36.36 16.03 -20.97
CA PRO A 772 35.50 15.88 -22.15
C PRO A 772 35.72 17.02 -23.16
N GLN A 773 35.52 16.72 -24.45
CA GLN A 773 35.52 17.71 -25.53
C GLN A 773 34.08 17.99 -25.98
N THR A 774 33.70 19.26 -26.02
CA THR A 774 32.38 19.69 -26.50
C THR A 774 32.24 19.50 -28.00
N VAL A 775 31.22 18.77 -28.42
CA VAL A 775 30.83 18.58 -29.83
C VAL A 775 29.79 19.61 -30.24
N PHE A 776 28.76 19.79 -29.42
CA PHE A 776 27.71 20.78 -29.59
C PHE A 776 27.57 21.60 -28.31
N TYR A 777 27.34 22.90 -28.44
CA TYR A 777 27.16 23.82 -27.31
C TYR A 777 25.85 24.58 -27.49
N GLY A 778 25.06 24.68 -26.42
CA GLY A 778 23.78 25.40 -26.39
C GLY A 778 22.76 24.87 -27.39
N VAL A 779 22.44 23.57 -27.31
CA VAL A 779 21.37 22.99 -28.12
C VAL A 779 20.04 23.42 -27.51
N VAL A 780 19.16 23.99 -28.34
CA VAL A 780 17.84 24.46 -27.92
C VAL A 780 16.80 23.82 -28.84
N MET A 781 15.86 23.08 -28.25
CA MET A 781 14.71 22.50 -28.93
C MET A 781 13.46 23.23 -28.45
N GLN A 782 12.55 23.59 -29.37
CA GLN A 782 11.39 24.42 -29.04
C GLN A 782 10.09 23.90 -29.65
N ASN A 783 8.99 24.18 -28.95
CA ASN A 783 7.61 23.96 -29.40
C ASN A 783 7.33 22.52 -29.84
N LEU A 784 7.78 21.55 -29.04
CA LEU A 784 7.40 20.16 -29.27
C LEU A 784 5.97 19.96 -28.75
N ASN A 785 5.11 19.41 -29.60
CA ASN A 785 3.83 18.85 -29.22
C ASN A 785 3.55 17.64 -30.10
N LEU A 786 3.63 16.46 -29.50
CA LEU A 786 3.44 15.18 -30.16
C LEU A 786 2.27 14.47 -29.51
N THR A 787 1.27 14.11 -30.32
CA THR A 787 0.17 13.23 -29.89
C THR A 787 0.35 11.88 -30.57
N THR A 788 0.27 10.82 -29.77
CA THR A 788 0.38 9.44 -30.20
C THR A 788 -0.82 8.67 -29.72
N ASN A 789 -1.44 7.90 -30.62
CA ASN A 789 -2.44 6.90 -30.24
C ASN A 789 -1.79 5.54 -30.45
N LEU A 790 -1.57 4.82 -29.35
CA LEU A 790 -1.05 3.48 -29.34
C LEU A 790 -2.17 2.55 -28.91
N THR A 791 -2.35 1.46 -29.64
CA THR A 791 -3.15 0.34 -29.15
C THR A 791 -2.25 -0.88 -29.21
N ALA A 792 -1.96 -1.45 -28.06
CA ALA A 792 -1.13 -2.62 -27.94
C ALA A 792 -2.02 -3.83 -27.74
N THR A 793 -2.10 -4.66 -28.78
CA THR A 793 -2.58 -6.02 -28.62
C THR A 793 -1.39 -6.90 -28.31
N PRO A 794 -1.52 -7.74 -27.29
CA PRO A 794 -0.66 -8.87 -27.11
C PRO A 794 -0.56 -9.69 -28.39
N ILE A 795 0.68 -9.91 -28.84
CA ILE A 795 0.96 -10.76 -29.98
C ILE A 795 1.00 -12.19 -29.45
N GLN A 796 0.09 -13.05 -29.93
CA GLN A 796 0.18 -14.50 -29.74
C GLN A 796 1.22 -15.11 -30.68
#